data_AF-A0A8B7F5Q6-F1
#
_entry.id   AF-A0A8B7F5Q6-F1
#
_cell.length_a   1.000
_cell.length_b   1.000
_cell.length_c   1.000
_cell.angle_alpha   90.00
_cell.angle_beta   90.00
_cell.angle_gamma   90.00
#
_symmetry.space_group_name_H-M   'P 1'
#
loop_
_entity.id
_entity.type
_entity.pdbx_description
1 polymer ?
#
loop_
_entity_poly.entity_id
_entity_poly.type
_entity_poly.pdbx_seq_one_letter_code
_entity_poly.pdbx_strand_id
1 'polypeptide(L)'
;MATKTPKRGKKAARGKKAQNLTLPAGEETEPVNMESMGHPEIYPLVLTTKTQEIFKCRVEEDVTDEQPYKLINKETFFEDFKNRGPISDFYPVKKIIQEYPGEELLLVYDKDFKYGLNFYLIGTEEGKENYLNPPEVPEEQEEHKDYISEELYIYKPPVSKPWVSLGSEKEIEEESVKESTKQIRYMISRKRSRFGAPIKFSDQNASYVKDAYIECTAYPDKNFTLKQLEKDISMQVVPEIKDMSTQTKWTYPKNATTQYYPREFSEKEKKVLQQSKPLADFLESVSVSVEIALQQNEITNTFIDDWKSLAEDEGMFGDKSDTHLKEYQSFTDLHSPTEKMITCVSWHPTIYGLIAVSVAERLSFEERVHFSGKLLLQPSLILFWSFSDPIHPQLMLESPDDIFCFKFCPSDPNIIAGGCINGQIVMWDITAHADRIENIKSGGSRSKKAVLKPMFILEPDSNKEAMYIRHCAVSSIENGHKKVITDIHWLPDTFEINRVGSVFENRNGICCQLVTCSADCTVCFWDIRPQKPSTPQPTEKKKEESIEIPFDVPSTFLHLDLSWKPISKLRLSKGETSLDHCPTKVSLREDHLLYKTQDRTLAQSKALKAGEMNPYYNLESGMANPLKSIDDFCTKFFVGTEEGEVIYTDWKMERDPETGRLTTKKPVSLYTVHDGAVHTVQRSPFYNDIILTIGGWNVAIWKENVMSGPLLQSCCAPKRYTSGHWSLTRPGVFYIGREDGYVDIWDLLEKTHEPALSQNICITMITYIKPWTFSSKQQFIAIADYYGTLHILEIPWTLSRPSTNEMSSVNHYFEREVKHLDYVEQRKIIREEEKNEMELEKEKKKVKTYQKSKEQIEAELKADYESYLELEKSVLIHLGLIKLSEKMSYIDL
;
A
#
# COMPACT_ATOMS: atom_id res chain seq x y z
N MET A 1 51.11 25.63 33.96
CA MET A 1 51.52 25.25 35.32
C MET A 1 50.37 24.54 35.99
N ALA A 2 50.63 23.33 36.45
CA ALA A 2 49.64 22.44 37.04
C ALA A 2 49.42 22.72 38.53
N THR A 3 48.40 22.07 39.07
CA THR A 3 48.22 21.65 40.49
C THR A 3 47.76 22.71 41.49
N LYS A 4 46.92 22.45 42.50
CA LYS A 4 46.30 21.25 43.11
C LYS A 4 45.21 21.82 44.06
N THR A 5 43.96 21.32 44.11
CA THR A 5 43.38 20.29 45.03
C THR A 5 43.62 20.50 46.55
N PRO A 6 43.07 19.75 47.55
CA PRO A 6 42.03 18.69 47.55
C PRO A 6 41.17 18.57 48.87
N LYS A 7 40.46 17.41 49.01
CA LYS A 7 40.16 16.60 50.22
C LYS A 7 38.94 17.05 51.06
N ARG A 8 38.12 16.17 51.67
CA ARG A 8 38.09 14.74 52.09
C ARG A 8 36.60 14.52 52.52
N GLY A 9 35.93 13.38 52.52
CA GLY A 9 36.26 11.96 52.43
C GLY A 9 35.43 11.16 53.47
N LYS A 10 34.85 10.03 53.01
CA LYS A 10 34.61 8.73 53.71
C LYS A 10 33.24 8.34 54.30
N LYS A 11 32.71 7.26 53.68
CA LYS A 11 32.34 5.90 54.20
C LYS A 11 30.94 5.60 54.79
N ALA A 12 30.13 4.92 53.96
CA ALA A 12 29.56 3.55 54.07
C ALA A 12 29.00 2.98 55.41
N ALA A 13 27.75 2.48 55.41
CA ALA A 13 27.40 1.04 55.33
C ALA A 13 25.91 0.69 55.65
N ARG A 14 25.31 -0.18 54.81
CA ARG A 14 24.34 -1.29 55.04
C ARG A 14 23.01 -1.10 55.84
N GLY A 15 21.92 -0.96 55.07
CA GLY A 15 20.74 -1.86 54.95
C GLY A 15 19.96 -2.41 56.16
N LYS A 16 18.62 -2.17 56.17
CA LYS A 16 17.53 -3.18 56.34
C LYS A 16 16.14 -2.54 56.14
N LYS A 17 15.18 -3.40 55.80
CA LYS A 17 13.83 -3.17 55.23
C LYS A 17 12.77 -2.57 56.17
N ALA A 18 11.74 -2.03 55.50
CA ALA A 18 10.29 -2.08 55.79
C ALA A 18 9.60 -0.89 56.49
N GLN A 19 8.68 -0.28 55.70
CA GLN A 19 7.36 0.24 56.05
C GLN A 19 7.23 1.38 57.06
N ASN A 20 7.03 2.59 56.54
CA ASN A 20 5.78 3.37 56.61
C ASN A 20 6.07 4.83 56.25
N LEU A 21 5.68 5.24 55.05
CA LEU A 21 5.77 6.63 54.60
C LEU A 21 4.63 7.44 55.22
N THR A 22 4.90 8.01 56.38
CA THR A 22 4.32 9.28 56.81
C THR A 22 5.15 10.38 56.14
N LEU A 23 4.52 11.17 55.25
CA LEU A 23 5.12 12.37 54.65
C LEU A 23 5.25 13.47 55.71
N PRO A 24 6.45 14.05 55.94
CA PRO A 24 6.58 15.38 56.50
C PRO A 24 6.67 16.43 55.38
N ALA A 25 6.01 17.55 55.61
CA ALA A 25 6.03 18.73 54.76
C ALA A 25 7.38 19.48 54.80
N GLY A 26 7.73 20.10 53.69
CA GLY A 26 8.58 21.29 53.65
C GLY A 26 9.79 21.22 52.72
N GLU A 27 9.60 21.57 51.44
CA GLU A 27 10.61 22.23 50.59
C GLU A 27 9.85 23.02 49.50
N GLU A 28 10.07 24.33 49.41
CA GLU A 28 9.43 25.22 48.42
C GLU A 28 9.96 24.90 47.02
N THR A 29 9.17 24.18 46.21
CA THR A 29 9.44 23.96 44.78
C THR A 29 9.09 25.20 43.98
N GLU A 30 10.03 25.70 43.17
CA GLU A 30 9.76 26.79 42.21
C GLU A 30 8.64 26.37 41.22
N PRO A 31 7.71 27.28 40.87
CA PRO A 31 6.62 26.97 39.94
C PRO A 31 7.19 26.74 38.53
N VAL A 32 6.84 25.62 37.91
CA VAL A 32 7.25 25.27 36.54
C VAL A 32 6.46 26.15 35.56
N ASN A 33 7.15 27.01 34.81
CA ASN A 33 6.57 27.74 33.69
C ASN A 33 6.70 26.95 32.38
N MET A 34 5.89 27.28 31.38
CA MET A 34 5.90 26.61 30.07
C MET A 34 6.90 27.24 29.08
N GLU A 35 8.06 27.68 29.59
CA GLU A 35 9.19 28.20 28.79
C GLU A 35 9.64 27.22 27.71
N SER A 36 9.67 25.92 28.01
CA SER A 36 10.06 24.88 27.06
C SER A 36 9.11 24.74 25.86
N MET A 37 7.88 25.22 25.98
CA MET A 37 6.89 25.25 24.89
C MET A 37 6.75 26.63 24.24
N GLY A 38 7.64 27.57 24.55
CA GLY A 38 7.65 28.92 23.97
C GLY A 38 6.66 29.91 24.60
N HIS A 39 6.04 29.54 25.73
CA HIS A 39 5.08 30.35 26.48
C HIS A 39 5.54 30.60 27.92
N PRO A 40 6.56 31.46 28.14
CA PRO A 40 7.05 31.82 29.49
C PRO A 40 5.99 32.47 30.39
N GLU A 41 4.96 33.06 29.79
CA GLU A 41 3.87 33.74 30.46
C GLU A 41 2.83 32.81 31.09
N ILE A 42 2.85 31.51 30.78
CA ILE A 42 1.82 30.54 31.18
C ILE A 42 2.30 29.65 32.34
N TYR A 43 1.50 29.62 33.41
CA TYR A 43 1.71 28.80 34.60
C TYR A 43 0.57 27.80 34.79
N PRO A 44 0.79 26.50 34.53
CA PRO A 44 -0.24 25.48 34.68
C PRO A 44 -0.51 25.16 36.16
N LEU A 45 -1.77 24.93 36.51
CA LEU A 45 -2.28 24.76 37.87
C LEU A 45 -3.37 23.68 37.92
N VAL A 46 -3.48 23.00 39.07
CA VAL A 46 -4.63 22.12 39.37
C VAL A 46 -5.41 22.75 40.50
N LEU A 47 -6.66 23.14 40.23
CA LEU A 47 -7.56 23.71 41.24
C LEU A 47 -8.46 22.61 41.82
N THR A 48 -8.43 22.45 43.14
CA THR A 48 -9.35 21.54 43.83
C THR A 48 -10.78 22.05 43.77
N THR A 49 -11.76 21.14 43.89
CA THR A 49 -13.19 21.48 43.85
C THR A 49 -13.54 22.59 44.84
N LYS A 50 -12.99 22.54 46.06
CA LYS A 50 -13.15 23.60 47.06
C LYS A 50 -12.68 24.93 46.51
N THR A 51 -11.43 25.05 46.05
CA THR A 51 -10.84 26.29 45.50
C THR A 51 -11.67 26.85 44.34
N GLN A 52 -12.19 25.98 43.48
CA GLN A 52 -13.09 26.39 42.40
C GLN A 52 -14.39 27.06 42.90
N GLU A 53 -14.94 26.68 44.06
CA GLU A 53 -16.15 27.31 44.62
C GLU A 53 -15.88 28.73 45.15
N ILE A 54 -14.70 28.99 45.74
CA ILE A 54 -14.38 30.30 46.34
C ILE A 54 -14.09 31.33 45.26
N PHE A 55 -13.33 30.93 44.25
CA PHE A 55 -13.02 31.79 43.11
C PHE A 55 -14.15 31.77 42.07
N LYS A 56 -15.23 31.01 42.31
CA LYS A 56 -16.38 30.83 41.42
C LYS A 56 -15.94 30.49 39.99
N CYS A 57 -15.09 29.50 39.84
CA CYS A 57 -14.55 29.05 38.56
C CYS A 57 -14.82 27.56 38.35
N ARG A 58 -16.04 27.12 38.72
CA ARG A 58 -16.48 25.73 38.52
C ARG A 58 -16.65 25.45 37.03
N VAL A 59 -16.05 24.36 36.58
CA VAL A 59 -16.19 23.84 35.22
C VAL A 59 -17.67 23.50 34.96
N GLU A 60 -18.21 23.89 33.79
CA GLU A 60 -19.61 23.74 33.36
C GLU A 60 -20.64 24.68 34.03
N GLU A 61 -20.28 25.42 35.09
CA GLU A 61 -21.20 26.34 35.80
C GLU A 61 -20.77 27.81 35.66
N ASP A 62 -19.51 28.13 35.98
CA ASP A 62 -18.96 29.50 35.91
C ASP A 62 -17.97 29.71 34.76
N VAL A 63 -17.37 28.63 34.25
CA VAL A 63 -16.47 28.63 33.08
C VAL A 63 -17.01 27.61 32.08
N THR A 64 -17.44 28.09 30.92
CA THR A 64 -18.12 27.30 29.88
C THR A 64 -17.26 27.21 28.62
N ASP A 65 -17.60 26.29 27.71
CA ASP A 65 -16.91 26.13 26.42
C ASP A 65 -16.87 27.43 25.57
N GLU A 66 -17.86 28.31 25.73
CA GLU A 66 -17.93 29.61 25.01
C GLU A 66 -17.09 30.71 25.68
N GLN A 67 -16.85 30.62 27.00
CA GLN A 67 -16.03 31.56 27.77
C GLN A 67 -15.07 30.79 28.69
N PRO A 68 -13.91 30.33 28.17
CA PRO A 68 -13.00 29.45 28.90
C PRO A 68 -12.12 30.17 29.92
N TYR A 69 -12.32 31.46 30.18
CA TYR A 69 -11.45 32.27 31.03
C TYR A 69 -12.21 33.10 32.06
N LYS A 70 -11.52 33.43 33.15
CA LYS A 70 -12.02 34.28 34.23
C LYS A 70 -10.97 35.27 34.72
N LEU A 71 -11.38 36.52 34.90
CA LEU A 71 -10.57 37.56 35.53
C LEU A 71 -10.77 37.55 37.05
N ILE A 72 -9.67 37.48 37.79
CA ILE A 72 -9.67 37.42 39.25
C ILE A 72 -8.84 38.58 39.80
N ASN A 73 -9.44 39.35 40.71
CA ASN A 73 -8.76 40.47 41.36
C ASN A 73 -7.68 39.96 42.32
N LYS A 74 -6.49 40.58 42.26
CA LYS A 74 -5.31 40.29 43.07
C LYS A 74 -5.60 40.29 44.58
N GLU A 75 -6.53 41.12 45.06
CA GLU A 75 -6.93 41.16 46.47
C GLU A 75 -7.55 39.84 46.96
N THR A 76 -8.34 39.18 46.11
CA THR A 76 -9.00 37.90 46.46
C THR A 76 -8.00 36.76 46.67
N PHE A 77 -6.90 36.74 45.92
CA PHE A 77 -5.80 35.80 46.15
C PHE A 77 -5.11 36.05 47.49
N PHE A 78 -4.92 37.31 47.88
CA PHE A 78 -4.31 37.65 49.16
C PHE A 78 -5.21 37.32 50.35
N GLU A 79 -6.52 37.47 50.21
CA GLU A 79 -7.49 36.99 51.21
C GLU A 79 -7.43 35.47 51.35
N ASP A 80 -7.35 34.74 50.24
CA ASP A 80 -7.24 33.28 50.27
C ASP A 80 -5.91 32.81 50.90
N PHE A 81 -4.78 33.46 50.57
CA PHE A 81 -3.49 33.17 51.21
C PHE A 81 -3.47 33.45 52.70
N LYS A 82 -4.21 34.47 53.18
CA LYS A 82 -4.36 34.75 54.61
C LYS A 82 -5.21 33.69 55.31
N ASN A 83 -6.26 33.20 54.64
CA ASN A 83 -7.21 32.26 55.23
C ASN A 83 -6.73 30.80 55.20
N ARG A 84 -6.04 30.38 54.13
CA ARG A 84 -5.62 28.97 53.91
C ARG A 84 -4.12 28.73 53.87
N GLY A 85 -3.29 29.78 53.72
CA GLY A 85 -1.83 29.66 53.71
C GLY A 85 -1.34 28.61 52.70
N PRO A 86 -0.47 27.66 53.09
CA PRO A 86 0.09 26.65 52.18
C PRO A 86 -0.91 25.60 51.67
N ILE A 87 -2.16 25.65 52.12
CA ILE A 87 -3.25 24.75 51.65
C ILE A 87 -3.94 25.34 50.40
N SER A 88 -3.67 26.59 50.04
CA SER A 88 -4.22 27.19 48.80
C SER A 88 -3.53 26.61 47.57
N ASP A 89 -4.31 26.22 46.56
CA ASP A 89 -3.79 25.68 45.30
C ASP A 89 -3.00 26.72 44.49
N PHE A 90 -3.16 28.02 44.79
CA PHE A 90 -2.38 29.12 44.20
C PHE A 90 -1.08 29.43 44.94
N TYR A 91 -0.78 28.71 46.04
CA TYR A 91 0.43 28.96 46.84
C TYR A 91 1.75 28.78 46.05
N PRO A 92 1.90 27.82 45.12
CA PRO A 92 3.11 27.68 44.31
C PRO A 92 3.42 28.90 43.43
N VAL A 93 2.38 29.61 42.97
CA VAL A 93 2.49 30.80 42.11
C VAL A 93 2.38 32.12 42.89
N LYS A 94 2.42 32.07 44.23
CA LYS A 94 2.26 33.25 45.10
C LYS A 94 3.26 34.38 44.82
N LYS A 95 4.53 34.06 44.53
CA LYS A 95 5.57 35.05 44.19
C LYS A 95 5.22 35.79 42.90
N ILE A 96 4.72 35.07 41.88
CA ILE A 96 4.31 35.63 40.58
C ILE A 96 3.09 36.53 40.75
N ILE A 97 2.09 36.11 41.54
CA ILE A 97 0.90 36.94 41.82
C ILE A 97 1.32 38.22 42.57
N GLN A 98 2.30 38.16 43.48
CA GLN A 98 2.83 39.35 44.16
C GLN A 98 3.53 40.31 43.21
N GLU A 99 4.36 39.80 42.31
CA GLU A 99 5.16 40.59 41.35
C GLU A 99 4.35 41.10 40.15
N TYR A 100 3.15 40.55 39.90
CA TYR A 100 2.28 40.98 38.79
C TYR A 100 1.90 42.47 38.90
N PRO A 101 2.12 43.29 37.84
CA PRO A 101 1.92 44.74 37.90
C PRO A 101 0.44 45.17 37.87
N GLY A 102 -0.47 44.37 37.30
CA GLY A 102 -1.90 44.68 37.19
C GLY A 102 -2.74 44.29 38.41
N GLU A 103 -3.96 44.82 38.48
CA GLU A 103 -4.93 44.52 39.56
C GLU A 103 -5.70 43.21 39.35
N GLU A 104 -5.81 42.74 38.10
CA GLU A 104 -6.57 41.54 37.74
C GLU A 104 -5.72 40.55 36.95
N LEU A 105 -5.70 39.29 37.37
CA LEU A 105 -5.04 38.20 36.67
C LEU A 105 -6.04 37.35 35.89
N LEU A 106 -5.58 36.79 34.78
CA LEU A 106 -6.37 35.97 33.87
C LEU A 106 -6.12 34.48 34.15
N LEU A 107 -7.17 33.77 34.58
CA LEU A 107 -7.18 32.33 34.79
C LEU A 107 -7.97 31.67 33.64
N VAL A 108 -7.36 30.70 32.97
CA VAL A 108 -7.98 30.00 31.82
C VAL A 108 -8.14 28.52 32.14
N TYR A 109 -9.28 27.95 31.75
CA TYR A 109 -9.55 26.52 31.79
C TYR A 109 -9.02 25.83 30.53
N ASP A 110 -8.14 24.84 30.70
CA ASP A 110 -7.49 24.11 29.61
C ASP A 110 -8.20 22.78 29.35
N LYS A 111 -9.21 22.81 28.47
CA LYS A 111 -10.00 21.63 28.10
C LYS A 111 -9.17 20.55 27.41
N ASP A 112 -8.24 20.97 26.55
CA ASP A 112 -7.46 20.06 25.70
C ASP A 112 -6.17 19.58 26.36
N PHE A 113 -5.94 19.98 27.62
CA PHE A 113 -4.70 19.70 28.37
C PHE A 113 -3.45 20.10 27.58
N LYS A 114 -3.50 21.22 26.84
CA LYS A 114 -2.38 21.71 26.02
C LYS A 114 -1.13 21.94 26.86
N TYR A 115 -1.30 22.39 28.09
CA TYR A 115 -0.22 22.59 29.07
C TYR A 115 -0.25 21.57 30.21
N GLY A 116 -0.97 20.45 30.03
CA GLY A 116 -0.92 19.26 30.87
C GLY A 116 -1.71 19.29 32.19
N LEU A 117 -2.20 20.45 32.66
CA LEU A 117 -3.02 20.59 33.86
C LEU A 117 -4.33 21.35 33.55
N ASN A 118 -5.38 21.14 34.36
CA ASN A 118 -6.75 21.58 34.06
C ASN A 118 -6.94 23.11 33.96
N PHE A 119 -6.10 23.91 34.61
CA PHE A 119 -6.14 25.36 34.55
C PHE A 119 -4.74 25.92 34.30
N TYR A 120 -4.64 27.12 33.74
CA TYR A 120 -3.40 27.88 33.75
C TYR A 120 -3.64 29.35 34.03
N LEU A 121 -2.65 29.98 34.67
CA LEU A 121 -2.63 31.39 35.03
C LEU A 121 -1.64 32.12 34.12
N ILE A 122 -2.07 33.25 33.56
CA ILE A 122 -1.19 34.12 32.77
C ILE A 122 -0.52 35.13 33.70
N GLY A 123 0.81 35.02 33.80
CA GLY A 123 1.64 35.76 34.75
C GLY A 123 2.23 37.08 34.25
N THR A 124 1.91 37.51 33.02
CA THR A 124 2.36 38.81 32.45
C THR A 124 1.19 39.64 31.93
N GLU A 125 1.32 40.96 31.95
CA GLU A 125 0.29 41.88 31.44
C GLU A 125 0.22 41.82 29.91
N GLU A 126 1.37 41.69 29.24
CA GLU A 126 1.47 41.49 27.79
C GLU A 126 0.79 40.19 27.34
N GLY A 127 0.95 39.10 28.10
CA GLY A 127 0.28 37.82 27.82
C GLY A 127 -1.24 37.91 27.97
N LYS A 128 -1.73 38.68 28.95
CA LYS A 128 -3.16 38.93 29.17
C LYS A 128 -3.78 39.71 28.02
N GLU A 129 -3.11 40.77 27.55
CA GLU A 129 -3.60 41.58 26.43
C GLU A 129 -3.60 40.82 25.09
N ASN A 130 -2.55 40.05 24.82
CA ASN A 130 -2.47 39.21 23.61
C ASN A 130 -3.55 38.12 23.57
N TYR A 131 -3.91 37.54 24.73
CA TYR A 131 -4.97 36.54 24.81
C TYR A 131 -6.36 37.16 24.57
N LEU A 132 -6.61 38.36 25.10
CA LEU A 132 -7.92 39.02 24.95
C LEU A 132 -8.12 39.67 23.58
N ASN A 133 -7.04 40.18 22.97
CA ASN A 133 -7.07 40.84 21.67
C ASN A 133 -6.05 40.18 20.71
N PRO A 134 -6.34 38.99 20.17
CA PRO A 134 -5.47 38.37 19.19
C PRO A 134 -5.40 39.26 17.93
N PRO A 135 -4.21 39.51 17.35
CA PRO A 135 -4.08 40.32 16.15
C PRO A 135 -4.79 39.65 14.96
N GLU A 136 -5.69 40.37 14.29
CA GLU A 136 -6.40 39.89 13.09
C GLU A 136 -5.39 39.53 11.98
N VAL A 137 -5.34 38.24 11.66
CA VAL A 137 -4.64 37.70 10.49
C VAL A 137 -5.64 37.67 9.33
N PRO A 138 -5.35 38.23 8.14
CA PRO A 138 -6.22 38.07 6.98
C PRO A 138 -6.25 36.60 6.55
N GLU A 139 -7.43 35.98 6.58
CA GLU A 139 -7.69 34.68 5.98
C GLU A 139 -7.71 34.78 4.44
N GLU A 140 -6.93 33.94 3.77
CA GLU A 140 -7.32 33.37 2.47
C GLU A 140 -6.63 32.00 2.26
N GLN A 141 -7.42 30.96 2.55
CA GLN A 141 -7.62 29.69 1.86
C GLN A 141 -6.43 28.75 1.56
N GLU A 142 -6.50 27.58 2.20
CA GLU A 142 -5.72 26.37 1.96
C GLU A 142 -6.04 25.75 0.59
N GLU A 143 -5.03 25.57 -0.26
CA GLU A 143 -4.92 24.38 -1.11
C GLU A 143 -3.46 24.15 -1.54
N HIS A 144 -3.00 22.91 -1.32
CA HIS A 144 -1.82 22.23 -1.89
C HIS A 144 -0.38 22.68 -1.57
N LYS A 145 0.32 21.74 -0.93
CA LYS A 145 1.77 21.70 -0.63
C LYS A 145 2.64 21.65 -1.90
N ASP A 146 3.77 22.35 -1.81
CA ASP A 146 5.09 22.09 -2.39
C ASP A 146 5.66 23.23 -3.24
N TYR A 147 6.24 24.24 -2.58
CA TYR A 147 7.43 24.95 -3.04
C TYR A 147 8.17 25.50 -1.82
N ILE A 148 9.29 24.87 -1.44
CA ILE A 148 10.27 25.49 -0.55
C ILE A 148 10.77 26.75 -1.26
N SER A 149 10.32 27.90 -0.80
CA SER A 149 10.82 29.21 -1.19
C SER A 149 11.66 29.75 -0.03
N GLU A 150 12.89 30.13 -0.37
CA GLU A 150 13.95 30.58 0.52
C GLU A 150 13.44 31.56 1.59
N GLU A 151 13.72 31.25 2.86
CA GLU A 151 13.46 32.14 4.00
C GLU A 151 14.11 33.51 3.74
N LEU A 152 13.26 34.51 3.51
CA LEU A 152 13.66 35.91 3.46
C LEU A 152 14.03 36.34 4.87
N TYR A 153 15.33 36.30 5.20
CA TYR A 153 15.87 36.78 6.48
C TYR A 153 15.57 38.30 6.63
N ILE A 154 14.53 38.64 7.40
CA ILE A 154 14.23 40.04 7.72
C ILE A 154 15.22 40.50 8.79
N TYR A 155 16.26 41.22 8.36
CA TYR A 155 17.20 41.91 9.25
C TYR A 155 16.44 42.92 10.12
N LYS A 156 16.34 42.66 11.43
CA LYS A 156 15.89 43.64 12.42
C LYS A 156 17.09 44.49 12.86
N PRO A 157 17.17 45.78 12.49
CA PRO A 157 18.30 46.61 12.90
C PRO A 157 18.32 46.79 14.43
N PRO A 158 19.51 46.81 15.07
CA PRO A 158 19.61 47.11 16.49
C PRO A 158 19.10 48.52 16.77
N VAL A 159 18.13 48.63 17.68
CA VAL A 159 17.60 49.92 18.12
C VAL A 159 18.62 50.55 19.09
N SER A 160 19.00 51.81 18.85
CA SER A 160 19.93 52.53 19.70
C SER A 160 19.37 52.64 21.12
N LYS A 161 20.03 51.98 22.09
CA LYS A 161 19.74 52.19 23.50
C LYS A 161 20.27 53.58 23.91
N PRO A 162 19.57 54.32 24.78
CA PRO A 162 20.02 55.62 25.24
C PRO A 162 21.39 55.50 25.92
N TRP A 163 22.28 56.45 25.64
CA TRP A 163 23.61 56.50 26.26
C TRP A 163 23.47 56.65 27.78
N VAL A 164 24.10 55.75 28.52
CA VAL A 164 24.16 55.80 29.99
C VAL A 164 25.54 56.31 30.38
N SER A 165 25.59 57.54 30.88
CA SER A 165 26.81 58.18 31.35
C SER A 165 27.41 57.43 32.53
N LEU A 166 28.69 57.05 32.43
CA LEU A 166 29.47 56.44 33.52
C LEU A 166 30.53 57.39 34.11
N GLY A 167 30.43 58.69 33.82
CA GLY A 167 31.22 59.74 34.49
C GLY A 167 32.50 60.21 33.79
N SER A 168 32.91 59.59 32.69
CA SER A 168 34.14 59.94 31.94
C SER A 168 34.05 61.25 31.15
N GLU A 169 32.85 61.82 31.03
CA GLU A 169 32.54 62.95 30.12
C GLU A 169 33.18 64.26 30.58
N LYS A 170 33.38 64.40 31.89
CA LYS A 170 34.00 65.58 32.51
C LYS A 170 35.50 65.69 32.17
N GLU A 171 36.24 64.59 32.19
CA GLU A 171 37.67 64.61 31.81
C GLU A 171 37.84 64.93 30.32
N ILE A 172 36.96 64.41 29.48
CA ILE A 172 36.99 64.66 28.02
C ILE A 172 36.68 66.13 27.71
N GLU A 173 35.73 66.75 28.43
CA GLU A 173 35.44 68.18 28.26
C GLU A 173 36.58 69.07 28.74
N GLU A 174 37.26 68.71 29.82
CA GLU A 174 38.41 69.45 30.37
C GLU A 174 39.66 69.39 29.47
N GLU A 175 39.89 68.27 28.77
CA GLU A 175 40.99 68.13 27.80
C GLU A 175 40.65 68.68 26.40
N SER A 176 39.39 69.03 26.13
CA SER A 176 38.97 69.47 24.79
C SER A 176 39.42 70.91 24.48
N VAL A 177 40.33 71.05 23.51
CA VAL A 177 40.82 72.35 23.04
C VAL A 177 39.74 73.04 22.18
N LYS A 178 39.22 74.18 22.66
CA LYS A 178 38.21 74.98 21.93
C LYS A 178 38.87 76.05 21.08
N GLU A 179 38.82 75.93 19.76
CA GLU A 179 39.36 76.93 18.83
C GLU A 179 38.53 78.24 18.85
N SER A 180 39.17 79.34 19.24
CA SER A 180 38.53 80.65 19.37
C SER A 180 38.94 81.62 18.25
N THR A 181 38.50 81.41 17.00
CA THR A 181 38.37 82.51 16.02
C THR A 181 37.41 82.14 14.88
N LYS A 182 36.61 83.10 14.40
CA LYS A 182 35.68 82.93 13.27
C LYS A 182 36.45 82.80 11.96
N GLN A 183 36.38 81.62 11.33
CA GLN A 183 36.94 81.39 9.99
C GLN A 183 36.12 82.12 8.91
N ILE A 184 36.79 82.87 8.04
CA ILE A 184 36.18 83.55 6.88
C ILE A 184 36.20 82.59 5.68
N ARG A 185 35.03 82.37 5.07
CA ARG A 185 34.86 81.49 3.92
C ARG A 185 34.68 82.31 2.64
N TYR A 186 35.56 82.13 1.66
CA TYR A 186 35.41 82.72 0.33
C TYR A 186 34.71 81.74 -0.62
N MET A 187 33.85 82.28 -1.49
CA MET A 187 33.18 81.53 -2.55
C MET A 187 33.58 82.11 -3.90
N ILE A 188 34.29 81.32 -4.70
CA ILE A 188 34.65 81.68 -6.07
C ILE A 188 33.69 80.93 -7.00
N SER A 189 32.97 81.66 -7.85
CA SER A 189 32.02 81.07 -8.81
C SER A 189 32.34 81.52 -10.24
N ARG A 190 32.13 80.62 -11.20
CA ARG A 190 32.30 80.87 -12.64
C ARG A 190 30.98 80.60 -13.35
N LYS A 191 30.60 81.46 -14.32
CA LYS A 191 29.36 81.31 -15.09
C LYS A 191 29.35 79.95 -15.82
N ARG A 192 28.24 79.21 -15.67
CA ARG A 192 28.04 77.84 -16.19
C ARG A 192 28.23 77.70 -17.70
N SER A 193 27.93 78.73 -18.47
CA SER A 193 28.17 78.74 -19.93
C SER A 193 29.64 78.66 -20.35
N ARG A 194 30.57 78.88 -19.40
CA ARG A 194 32.02 78.79 -19.64
C ARG A 194 32.66 77.55 -19.02
N PHE A 195 31.86 76.65 -18.45
CA PHE A 195 32.31 75.33 -18.01
C PHE A 195 32.40 74.40 -19.21
N GLY A 196 33.56 73.78 -19.43
CA GLY A 196 33.79 72.84 -20.55
C GLY A 196 34.15 73.49 -21.89
N ALA A 197 34.27 74.82 -21.97
CA ALA A 197 34.79 75.48 -23.17
C ALA A 197 36.31 75.20 -23.31
N PRO A 198 36.83 74.97 -24.53
CA PRO A 198 38.24 74.67 -24.75
C PRO A 198 39.12 75.84 -24.31
N ILE A 199 40.01 75.59 -23.35
CA ILE A 199 40.95 76.58 -22.83
C ILE A 199 42.20 76.51 -23.71
N LYS A 200 42.55 77.63 -24.34
CA LYS A 200 43.87 77.78 -24.96
C LYS A 200 44.83 78.32 -23.91
N PHE A 201 45.75 77.47 -23.46
CA PHE A 201 46.84 77.91 -22.61
C PHE A 201 47.90 78.58 -23.49
N SER A 202 48.37 79.74 -23.04
CA SER A 202 49.52 80.44 -23.62
C SER A 202 50.38 80.90 -22.47
N ASP A 203 51.69 80.71 -22.57
CA ASP A 203 52.62 81.27 -21.60
C ASP A 203 52.65 82.80 -21.79
N GLN A 204 52.04 83.53 -20.87
CA GLN A 204 52.16 84.98 -20.79
C GLN A 204 53.21 85.33 -19.75
N ASN A 205 54.13 86.23 -20.11
CA ASN A 205 55.12 86.74 -19.17
C ASN A 205 54.41 87.53 -18.06
N ALA A 206 54.70 87.23 -16.80
CA ALA A 206 54.02 87.74 -15.62
C ALA A 206 54.07 89.28 -15.45
N SER A 207 54.92 89.96 -16.22
CA SER A 207 55.03 91.42 -16.27
C SER A 207 53.92 92.12 -17.07
N TYR A 208 53.11 91.38 -17.85
CA TYR A 208 52.11 91.97 -18.75
C TYR A 208 50.68 92.08 -18.16
N VAL A 209 50.44 91.52 -16.98
CA VAL A 209 49.11 91.54 -16.31
C VAL A 209 49.16 92.51 -15.13
N LYS A 210 48.31 93.54 -15.18
CA LYS A 210 48.32 94.69 -14.27
C LYS A 210 48.08 94.37 -12.78
N ASP A 211 47.69 93.15 -12.45
CA ASP A 211 47.28 92.73 -11.09
C ASP A 211 47.88 91.38 -10.63
N ALA A 212 48.94 90.88 -11.30
CA ALA A 212 49.46 89.53 -11.01
C ALA A 212 50.62 89.48 -9.99
N TYR A 213 51.18 90.63 -9.57
CA TYR A 213 52.28 90.65 -8.59
C TYR A 213 52.17 91.86 -7.65
N ILE A 214 51.98 91.61 -6.35
CA ILE A 214 52.23 92.58 -5.27
C ILE A 214 53.48 92.11 -4.54
N GLU A 215 54.58 92.81 -4.75
CA GLU A 215 55.83 92.56 -4.03
C GLU A 215 55.76 93.23 -2.65
N CYS A 216 55.61 92.45 -1.57
CA CYS A 216 55.71 92.96 -0.21
C CYS A 216 57.18 92.91 0.24
N THR A 217 57.91 93.99 -0.02
CA THR A 217 59.28 94.13 0.49
C THR A 217 59.25 94.50 1.98
N ALA A 218 60.13 93.87 2.76
CA ALA A 218 60.24 94.10 4.19
C ALA A 218 60.79 95.53 4.45
N TYR A 219 60.02 96.35 5.16
CA TYR A 219 60.48 97.64 5.68
C TYR A 219 60.99 97.47 7.11
N PRO A 220 62.21 97.91 7.45
CA PRO A 220 62.73 97.80 8.81
C PRO A 220 62.05 98.86 9.71
N ASP A 221 60.96 98.46 10.35
CA ASP A 221 60.32 99.25 11.41
C ASP A 221 61.19 99.20 12.68
N LYS A 222 61.67 100.36 13.12
CA LYS A 222 62.61 100.51 14.25
C LYS A 222 61.94 100.43 15.63
N ASN A 223 60.62 100.26 15.70
CA ASN A 223 59.86 100.27 16.96
C ASN A 223 59.42 98.89 17.47
N PHE A 224 59.98 97.80 16.94
CA PHE A 224 59.60 96.45 17.37
C PHE A 224 60.66 95.80 18.28
N THR A 225 60.45 95.87 19.59
CA THR A 225 61.23 95.10 20.59
C THR A 225 60.63 93.71 20.78
N LEU A 226 61.27 92.68 20.21
CA LEU A 226 60.92 91.28 20.43
C LEU A 226 61.41 90.82 21.82
N LYS A 227 60.47 90.54 22.73
CA LYS A 227 60.75 89.71 23.90
C LYS A 227 60.74 88.24 23.46
N GLN A 228 61.89 87.58 23.54
CA GLN A 228 62.01 86.16 23.27
C GLN A 228 61.45 85.38 24.47
N LEU A 229 60.23 84.85 24.32
CA LEU A 229 59.66 83.86 25.22
C LEU A 229 59.97 82.49 24.63
N GLU A 230 60.75 81.67 25.34
CA GLU A 230 60.90 80.26 25.00
C GLU A 230 59.53 79.59 25.08
N LYS A 231 59.16 78.92 23.99
CA LYS A 231 57.91 78.20 23.86
C LYS A 231 58.30 76.79 23.43
N ASP A 232 58.02 75.81 24.27
CA ASP A 232 58.19 74.41 23.89
C ASP A 232 57.19 74.10 22.78
N ILE A 233 57.71 73.82 21.59
CA ILE A 233 56.92 73.48 20.41
C ILE A 233 57.28 72.04 20.05
N SER A 234 56.37 71.11 20.30
CA SER A 234 56.44 69.75 19.76
C SER A 234 55.94 69.75 18.31
N MET A 235 56.76 69.25 17.38
CA MET A 235 56.39 69.11 15.97
C MET A 235 56.24 67.62 15.63
N GLN A 236 55.01 67.19 15.34
CA GLN A 236 54.72 65.84 14.90
C GLN A 236 54.55 65.83 13.37
N VAL A 237 55.47 65.17 12.65
CA VAL A 237 55.41 65.00 11.19
C VAL A 237 54.76 63.65 10.88
N VAL A 238 53.46 63.55 11.15
CA VAL A 238 52.61 62.46 10.66
C VAL A 238 51.53 63.11 9.79
N PRO A 239 51.27 62.63 8.56
CA PRO A 239 50.17 63.16 7.77
C PRO A 239 48.87 63.04 8.57
N GLU A 240 48.06 64.10 8.65
CA GLU A 240 46.76 64.05 9.31
C GLU A 240 45.90 62.96 8.67
N ILE A 241 45.70 61.86 9.38
CA ILE A 241 44.81 60.79 8.94
C ILE A 241 43.41 61.20 9.35
N LYS A 242 42.55 61.41 8.36
CA LYS A 242 41.15 61.76 8.59
C LYS A 242 40.31 60.52 8.31
N ASP A 243 39.85 59.84 9.36
CA ASP A 243 38.91 58.74 9.20
C ASP A 243 37.55 59.30 8.75
N MET A 244 37.11 58.84 7.58
CA MET A 244 35.80 59.17 7.01
C MET A 244 34.95 57.91 6.94
N SER A 245 33.87 57.87 7.72
CA SER A 245 32.82 56.88 7.58
C SER A 245 31.62 57.48 6.84
N THR A 246 31.13 56.81 5.82
CA THR A 246 29.87 57.16 5.14
C THR A 246 28.86 56.04 5.32
N GLN A 247 27.71 56.35 5.89
CA GLN A 247 26.58 55.43 6.01
C GLN A 247 25.38 56.02 5.27
N THR A 248 24.91 55.31 4.24
CA THR A 248 23.74 55.71 3.46
C THR A 248 22.47 55.39 4.26
N LYS A 249 21.57 56.37 4.39
CA LYS A 249 20.24 56.15 4.99
C LYS A 249 19.39 55.41 3.97
N TRP A 250 18.99 54.17 4.28
CA TRP A 250 18.09 53.41 3.41
C TRP A 250 16.68 53.99 3.51
N THR A 251 16.23 54.70 2.47
CA THR A 251 14.85 55.17 2.35
C THR A 251 14.07 54.19 1.47
N TYR A 252 12.96 53.64 1.96
CA TYR A 252 12.08 52.78 1.18
C TYR A 252 11.05 53.64 0.42
N PRO A 253 11.17 53.84 -0.92
CA PRO A 253 10.09 54.45 -1.67
C PRO A 253 8.89 53.50 -1.66
N LYS A 254 7.76 53.93 -1.07
CA LYS A 254 6.49 53.19 -1.15
C LYS A 254 5.77 53.62 -2.42
N ASN A 255 5.52 52.66 -3.32
CA ASN A 255 4.65 52.89 -4.46
C ASN A 255 3.22 53.11 -3.94
N ALA A 256 2.61 54.25 -4.26
CA ALA A 256 1.23 54.56 -3.94
C ALA A 256 0.40 54.58 -5.22
N THR A 257 -0.65 53.79 -5.27
CA THR A 257 -1.63 53.75 -6.36
C THR A 257 -3.00 54.11 -5.81
N THR A 258 -3.77 54.88 -6.57
CA THR A 258 -5.15 55.26 -6.21
C THR A 258 -6.11 54.52 -7.11
N GLN A 259 -7.06 53.79 -6.52
CA GLN A 259 -8.17 53.17 -7.23
C GLN A 259 -9.46 53.90 -6.84
N TYR A 260 -10.26 54.31 -7.83
CA TYR A 260 -11.54 54.97 -7.58
C TYR A 260 -12.63 53.93 -7.38
N TYR A 261 -13.46 54.12 -6.35
CA TYR A 261 -14.69 53.35 -6.16
C TYR A 261 -15.91 54.25 -6.46
N PRO A 262 -16.98 53.71 -7.10
CA PRO A 262 -18.20 54.46 -7.33
C PRO A 262 -18.78 54.97 -6.01
N ARG A 263 -19.24 56.23 -5.98
CA ARG A 263 -19.91 56.76 -4.78
C ARG A 263 -21.22 56.02 -4.57
N GLU A 264 -21.35 55.34 -3.44
CA GLU A 264 -22.63 54.78 -3.01
C GLU A 264 -23.52 55.86 -2.41
N PHE A 265 -24.79 55.90 -2.82
CA PHE A 265 -25.78 56.79 -2.22
C PHE A 265 -26.09 56.35 -0.78
N SER A 266 -26.16 57.32 0.13
CA SER A 266 -26.66 57.08 1.47
C SER A 266 -28.12 56.60 1.45
N GLU A 267 -28.56 55.86 2.47
CA GLU A 267 -29.94 55.35 2.53
C GLU A 267 -31.01 56.46 2.42
N LYS A 268 -30.68 57.67 2.89
CA LYS A 268 -31.56 58.85 2.79
C LYS A 268 -31.70 59.31 1.34
N GLU A 269 -30.59 59.40 0.60
CA GLU A 269 -30.58 59.76 -0.82
C GLU A 269 -31.31 58.71 -1.67
N LYS A 270 -31.14 57.42 -1.36
CA LYS A 270 -31.87 56.32 -2.01
C LYS A 270 -33.39 56.48 -1.86
N LYS A 271 -33.88 56.78 -0.65
CA LYS A 271 -35.31 57.00 -0.39
C LYS A 271 -35.87 58.22 -1.14
N VAL A 272 -35.10 59.30 -1.24
CA VAL A 272 -35.49 60.49 -2.00
C VAL A 272 -35.57 60.21 -3.50
N LEU A 273 -34.58 59.49 -4.05
CA LEU A 273 -34.57 59.10 -5.46
C LEU A 273 -35.69 58.11 -5.79
N GLN A 274 -36.00 57.17 -4.91
CA GLN A 274 -37.08 56.19 -5.10
C GLN A 274 -38.46 56.85 -5.14
N GLN A 275 -38.65 57.96 -4.42
CA GLN A 275 -39.87 58.75 -4.46
C GLN A 275 -39.91 59.75 -5.62
N SER A 276 -38.85 59.83 -6.43
CA SER A 276 -38.78 60.78 -7.54
C SER A 276 -39.63 60.32 -8.73
N LYS A 277 -40.47 61.24 -9.22
CA LYS A 277 -41.34 61.00 -10.37
C LYS A 277 -40.59 60.63 -11.66
N PRO A 278 -39.43 61.25 -11.99
CA PRO A 278 -38.66 60.87 -13.18
C PRO A 278 -38.16 59.43 -13.17
N LEU A 279 -37.81 58.89 -11.99
CA LEU A 279 -37.38 57.50 -11.87
C LEU A 279 -38.55 56.54 -12.05
N ALA A 280 -39.73 56.88 -11.52
CA ALA A 280 -40.95 56.08 -11.72
C ALA A 280 -41.35 56.02 -13.20
N ASP A 281 -41.37 57.17 -13.89
CA ASP A 281 -41.67 57.24 -15.32
C ASP A 281 -40.65 56.45 -16.16
N PHE A 282 -39.37 56.49 -15.78
CA PHE A 282 -38.33 55.68 -16.42
C PHE A 282 -38.56 54.17 -16.20
N LEU A 283 -38.85 53.75 -14.96
CA LEU A 283 -39.11 52.34 -14.66
C LEU A 283 -40.32 51.79 -15.40
N GLU A 284 -41.39 52.59 -15.56
CA GLU A 284 -42.58 52.22 -16.33
C GLU A 284 -42.29 52.12 -17.84
N SER A 285 -41.39 52.94 -18.37
CA SER A 285 -40.96 52.82 -19.76
C SER A 285 -40.07 51.59 -20.01
N VAL A 286 -39.21 51.25 -19.04
CA VAL A 286 -38.25 50.15 -19.15
C VAL A 286 -38.89 48.81 -18.83
N SER A 287 -39.93 48.76 -17.98
CA SER A 287 -40.62 47.51 -17.62
C SER A 287 -41.12 46.76 -18.85
N VAL A 288 -41.67 47.47 -19.84
CA VAL A 288 -42.12 46.88 -21.12
C VAL A 288 -40.95 46.21 -21.86
N SER A 289 -39.76 46.83 -21.87
CA SER A 289 -38.58 46.26 -22.53
C SER A 289 -38.07 45.01 -21.78
N VAL A 290 -38.14 45.01 -20.45
CA VAL A 290 -37.76 43.87 -19.62
C VAL A 290 -38.75 42.73 -19.79
N GLU A 291 -40.06 43.01 -19.84
CA GLU A 291 -41.10 42.00 -20.08
C GLU A 291 -40.90 41.29 -21.42
N ILE A 292 -40.57 42.04 -22.49
CA ILE A 292 -40.28 41.45 -23.81
C ILE A 292 -39.05 40.53 -23.73
N ALA A 293 -37.98 40.94 -23.03
CA ALA A 293 -36.78 40.12 -22.85
C ALA A 293 -37.06 38.85 -22.04
N LEU A 294 -37.89 38.95 -20.99
CA LEU A 294 -38.32 37.79 -20.19
C LEU A 294 -39.15 36.80 -21.02
N GLN A 295 -40.11 37.30 -21.81
CA GLN A 295 -40.89 36.46 -22.74
C GLN A 295 -39.99 35.76 -23.75
N GLN A 296 -39.00 36.45 -24.31
CA GLN A 296 -38.05 35.84 -25.25
C GLN A 296 -37.23 34.71 -24.61
N ASN A 297 -36.80 34.88 -23.36
CA ASN A 297 -36.07 33.84 -22.61
C ASN A 297 -36.97 32.64 -22.25
N GLU A 298 -38.27 32.85 -22.02
CA GLU A 298 -39.23 31.79 -21.71
C GLU A 298 -39.63 30.99 -22.95
N ILE A 299 -39.76 31.64 -24.12
CA ILE A 299 -40.14 30.99 -25.38
C ILE A 299 -39.12 29.94 -25.82
N THR A 300 -37.82 30.22 -25.69
CA THR A 300 -36.77 29.25 -26.04
C THR A 300 -35.52 29.52 -25.22
N ASN A 301 -35.09 28.51 -24.46
CA ASN A 301 -33.84 28.58 -23.72
C ASN A 301 -32.65 28.24 -24.63
N THR A 302 -32.02 29.24 -25.22
CA THR A 302 -30.86 29.08 -26.12
C THR A 302 -29.59 28.60 -25.42
N PHE A 303 -29.59 28.52 -24.09
CA PHE A 303 -28.42 28.14 -23.29
C PHE A 303 -28.48 26.70 -22.78
N ILE A 304 -29.55 25.95 -23.10
CA ILE A 304 -29.59 24.51 -22.88
C ILE A 304 -28.87 23.84 -24.05
N ASP A 305 -27.85 23.06 -23.71
CA ASP A 305 -27.18 22.18 -24.66
C ASP A 305 -27.93 20.84 -24.68
N ASP A 306 -28.82 20.67 -25.65
CA ASP A 306 -29.63 19.46 -25.81
C ASP A 306 -28.73 18.19 -25.90
N TRP A 307 -27.50 18.33 -26.41
CA TRP A 307 -26.53 17.23 -26.48
C TRP A 307 -26.00 16.82 -25.11
N LYS A 308 -25.87 17.77 -24.18
CA LYS A 308 -25.46 17.48 -22.80
C LYS A 308 -26.57 16.77 -22.00
N SER A 309 -27.83 17.01 -22.33
CA SER A 309 -28.98 16.29 -21.75
C SER A 309 -29.28 14.95 -22.40
N LEU A 310 -28.90 14.75 -23.67
CA LEU A 310 -28.96 13.45 -24.36
C LEU A 310 -27.78 12.53 -24.00
N ALA A 311 -26.71 13.09 -23.43
CA ALA A 311 -25.59 12.33 -22.89
C ALA A 311 -25.96 11.68 -21.53
N GLU A 312 -26.97 10.81 -21.53
CA GLU A 312 -27.03 9.74 -20.53
C GLU A 312 -25.88 8.79 -20.87
N ASP A 313 -24.74 8.91 -20.17
CA ASP A 313 -23.63 7.96 -19.97
C ASP A 313 -23.51 6.70 -20.90
N GLU A 314 -23.77 6.82 -22.21
CA GLU A 314 -23.35 5.86 -23.22
C GLU A 314 -21.89 6.16 -23.50
N GLY A 315 -21.04 5.45 -22.76
CA GLY A 315 -19.59 5.59 -22.82
C GLY A 315 -19.09 5.62 -24.26
N MET A 316 -18.43 6.73 -24.61
CA MET A 316 -17.46 6.87 -25.70
C MET A 316 -17.63 5.85 -26.83
N PHE A 317 -18.72 5.99 -27.60
CA PHE A 317 -18.82 5.49 -28.96
C PHE A 317 -17.81 6.28 -29.81
N GLY A 318 -16.54 5.84 -29.84
CA GLY A 318 -15.50 6.65 -30.49
C GLY A 318 -14.09 6.08 -30.64
N ASP A 319 -13.78 4.93 -30.05
CA ASP A 319 -12.68 4.09 -30.51
C ASP A 319 -13.23 2.68 -30.56
N LYS A 320 -12.88 1.91 -31.59
CA LYS A 320 -13.24 0.49 -31.68
C LYS A 320 -12.95 -0.11 -30.30
N SER A 321 -13.95 -0.63 -29.58
CA SER A 321 -13.73 -1.22 -28.26
C SER A 321 -12.66 -2.29 -28.44
N ASP A 322 -11.41 -1.99 -28.07
CA ASP A 322 -10.31 -2.92 -28.22
C ASP A 322 -10.63 -4.11 -27.35
N THR A 323 -11.15 -5.18 -27.94
CA THR A 323 -11.47 -6.42 -27.24
C THR A 323 -10.23 -7.27 -27.02
N HIS A 324 -9.15 -6.95 -27.74
CA HIS A 324 -7.89 -7.68 -27.72
C HIS A 324 -6.95 -7.18 -26.61
N LEU A 325 -6.16 -8.12 -26.07
CA LEU A 325 -5.04 -7.83 -25.18
C LEU A 325 -3.96 -7.08 -25.96
N LYS A 326 -3.48 -5.96 -25.42
CA LYS A 326 -2.41 -5.16 -26.04
C LYS A 326 -1.08 -5.46 -25.38
N GLU A 327 -0.05 -5.78 -26.15
CA GLU A 327 1.28 -5.99 -25.57
C GLU A 327 1.82 -4.67 -25.02
N TYR A 328 2.16 -4.67 -23.73
CA TYR A 328 2.74 -3.51 -23.05
C TYR A 328 4.27 -3.59 -23.08
N GLN A 329 4.82 -4.73 -22.65
CA GLN A 329 6.25 -4.96 -22.56
C GLN A 329 6.57 -6.46 -22.52
N SER A 330 7.76 -6.83 -22.98
CA SER A 330 8.25 -8.21 -22.90
C SER A 330 9.64 -8.24 -22.28
N PHE A 331 9.88 -9.22 -21.40
CA PHE A 331 11.16 -9.43 -20.72
C PHE A 331 11.79 -10.74 -21.16
N THR A 332 13.07 -10.70 -21.51
CA THR A 332 13.85 -11.88 -21.87
C THR A 332 15.26 -11.72 -21.31
N ASP A 333 15.78 -12.75 -20.65
CA ASP A 333 17.17 -12.74 -20.19
C ASP A 333 18.12 -12.95 -21.38
N LEU A 334 18.93 -11.93 -21.67
CA LEU A 334 19.92 -11.94 -22.76
C LEU A 334 21.28 -12.52 -22.31
N HIS A 335 21.55 -12.61 -21.01
CA HIS A 335 22.87 -12.99 -20.49
C HIS A 335 23.05 -14.49 -20.35
N SER A 336 21.96 -15.25 -20.29
CA SER A 336 22.00 -16.71 -20.20
C SER A 336 22.02 -17.34 -21.60
N PRO A 337 23.14 -17.90 -22.08
CA PRO A 337 23.24 -18.52 -23.40
C PRO A 337 22.50 -19.87 -23.51
N THR A 338 21.88 -20.35 -22.42
CA THR A 338 21.18 -21.64 -22.35
C THR A 338 19.68 -21.48 -22.58
N GLU A 339 19.11 -22.43 -23.34
CA GLU A 339 17.69 -22.63 -23.58
C GLU A 339 16.88 -22.84 -22.29
N LYS A 340 16.52 -21.74 -21.63
CA LYS A 340 15.72 -21.75 -20.40
C LYS A 340 14.23 -21.60 -20.70
N MET A 341 13.38 -22.10 -19.80
CA MET A 341 11.93 -21.90 -19.79
C MET A 341 11.50 -21.22 -18.49
N ILE A 342 10.40 -20.47 -18.54
CA ILE A 342 9.80 -19.92 -17.34
C ILE A 342 8.84 -20.96 -16.75
N THR A 343 8.98 -21.27 -15.47
CA THR A 343 8.14 -22.26 -14.77
C THR A 343 7.02 -21.63 -13.95
N CYS A 344 7.29 -20.49 -13.31
CA CYS A 344 6.34 -19.79 -12.46
C CYS A 344 6.55 -18.29 -12.52
N VAL A 345 5.45 -17.54 -12.39
CA VAL A 345 5.46 -16.08 -12.36
C VAL A 345 4.64 -15.59 -11.17
N SER A 346 5.18 -14.60 -10.46
CA SER A 346 4.45 -13.91 -9.41
C SER A 346 4.76 -12.42 -9.43
N TRP A 347 3.69 -11.62 -9.43
CA TRP A 347 3.78 -10.18 -9.18
C TRP A 347 4.18 -9.92 -7.74
N HIS A 348 4.93 -8.84 -7.52
CA HIS A 348 5.22 -8.38 -6.17
C HIS A 348 3.94 -7.79 -5.54
N PRO A 349 3.60 -8.15 -4.29
CA PRO A 349 2.32 -7.76 -3.70
C PRO A 349 2.21 -6.27 -3.36
N THR A 350 3.30 -5.59 -2.98
CA THR A 350 3.27 -4.17 -2.58
C THR A 350 3.85 -3.23 -3.66
N ILE A 351 5.01 -3.55 -4.21
CA ILE A 351 5.70 -2.75 -5.22
C ILE A 351 5.08 -2.95 -6.61
N TYR A 352 4.31 -1.96 -7.06
CA TYR A 352 3.76 -1.94 -8.42
C TYR A 352 4.84 -1.93 -9.50
N GLY A 353 4.68 -2.76 -10.53
CA GLY A 353 5.54 -2.82 -11.72
C GLY A 353 6.77 -3.72 -11.55
N LEU A 354 6.83 -4.48 -10.46
CA LEU A 354 7.87 -5.47 -10.19
C LEU A 354 7.28 -6.88 -10.30
N ILE A 355 7.96 -7.74 -11.06
CA ILE A 355 7.54 -9.11 -11.31
C ILE A 355 8.72 -10.07 -11.12
N ALA A 356 8.48 -11.14 -10.37
CA ALA A 356 9.46 -12.20 -10.19
C ALA A 356 9.10 -13.39 -11.10
N VAL A 357 10.14 -14.02 -11.64
CA VAL A 357 10.03 -15.11 -12.61
C VAL A 357 11.03 -16.20 -12.26
N SER A 358 10.58 -17.43 -12.09
CA SER A 358 11.47 -18.58 -11.93
C SER A 358 11.80 -19.18 -13.29
N VAL A 359 13.07 -19.52 -13.46
CA VAL A 359 13.61 -19.99 -14.72
C VAL A 359 14.24 -21.36 -14.52
N ALA A 360 13.94 -22.31 -15.41
CA ALA A 360 14.47 -23.67 -15.38
C ALA A 360 15.05 -24.09 -16.74
N GLU A 361 15.94 -25.08 -16.76
CA GLU A 361 16.48 -25.57 -18.04
C GLU A 361 15.46 -26.38 -18.85
N ARG A 362 15.42 -26.20 -20.18
CA ARG A 362 14.57 -26.99 -21.09
C ARG A 362 15.20 -28.33 -21.43
N LEU A 363 15.26 -29.22 -20.44
CA LEU A 363 15.80 -30.57 -20.62
C LEU A 363 14.76 -31.61 -20.21
N SER A 364 14.66 -32.67 -21.01
CA SER A 364 13.92 -33.88 -20.64
C SER A 364 14.57 -34.57 -19.44
N PHE A 365 13.83 -35.45 -18.77
CA PHE A 365 14.37 -36.17 -17.59
C PHE A 365 15.64 -36.97 -17.93
N GLU A 366 15.68 -37.62 -19.09
CA GLU A 366 16.85 -38.41 -19.53
C GLU A 366 18.07 -37.52 -19.81
N GLU A 367 17.87 -36.39 -20.48
CA GLU A 367 18.93 -35.40 -20.71
C GLU A 367 19.44 -34.80 -19.40
N ARG A 368 18.54 -34.54 -18.43
CA ARG A 368 18.94 -34.06 -17.09
C ARG A 368 19.81 -35.07 -16.35
N VAL A 369 19.55 -36.37 -16.48
CA VAL A 369 20.40 -37.42 -15.91
C VAL A 369 21.77 -37.41 -16.59
N HIS A 370 21.81 -37.32 -17.93
CA HIS A 370 23.06 -37.27 -18.69
C HIS A 370 23.90 -36.02 -18.41
N PHE A 371 23.27 -34.84 -18.27
CA PHE A 371 23.93 -33.56 -17.99
C PHE A 371 23.96 -33.19 -16.50
N SER A 372 23.66 -34.13 -15.61
CA SER A 372 23.58 -33.91 -14.15
C SER A 372 24.81 -33.22 -13.56
N GLY A 373 26.02 -33.58 -14.00
CA GLY A 373 27.25 -32.93 -13.55
C GLY A 373 27.38 -31.46 -13.95
N LYS A 374 26.79 -31.06 -15.08
CA LYS A 374 26.74 -29.66 -15.54
C LYS A 374 25.64 -28.89 -14.80
N LEU A 375 24.48 -29.50 -14.61
CA LEU A 375 23.35 -28.93 -13.88
C LEU A 375 23.73 -28.60 -12.43
N LEU A 376 24.50 -29.47 -11.76
CA LEU A 376 24.99 -29.22 -10.40
C LEU A 376 25.96 -28.03 -10.29
N LEU A 377 26.59 -27.61 -11.40
CA LEU A 377 27.51 -26.48 -11.44
C LEU A 377 26.81 -25.15 -11.80
N GLN A 378 25.60 -25.21 -12.32
CA GLN A 378 24.83 -24.04 -12.74
C GLN A 378 23.62 -23.86 -11.82
N PRO A 379 23.67 -22.91 -10.87
CA PRO A 379 22.54 -22.70 -9.98
C PRO A 379 21.34 -22.16 -10.76
N SER A 380 20.14 -22.57 -10.34
CA SER A 380 18.90 -22.08 -10.93
C SER A 380 18.51 -20.73 -10.31
N LEU A 381 17.79 -19.90 -11.06
CA LEU A 381 17.63 -18.47 -10.74
C LEU A 381 16.16 -18.03 -10.74
N ILE A 382 15.80 -17.18 -9.77
CA ILE A 382 14.60 -16.34 -9.83
C ILE A 382 15.03 -14.93 -10.24
N LEU A 383 14.46 -14.42 -11.34
CA LEU A 383 14.76 -13.10 -11.88
C LEU A 383 13.66 -12.11 -11.48
N PHE A 384 14.06 -10.93 -11.01
CA PHE A 384 13.17 -9.81 -10.73
C PHE A 384 13.23 -8.79 -11.85
N TRP A 385 12.13 -8.62 -12.57
CA TRP A 385 11.98 -7.64 -13.64
C TRP A 385 11.16 -6.45 -13.17
N SER A 386 11.53 -5.27 -13.62
CA SER A 386 10.78 -4.04 -13.34
C SER A 386 10.41 -3.36 -14.64
N PHE A 387 9.25 -2.71 -14.67
CA PHE A 387 8.83 -1.91 -15.82
C PHE A 387 9.78 -0.74 -16.12
N SER A 388 10.58 -0.32 -15.12
CA SER A 388 11.58 0.75 -15.28
C SER A 388 12.83 0.32 -16.07
N ASP A 389 13.27 -0.94 -15.94
CA ASP A 389 14.41 -1.48 -16.69
C ASP A 389 14.02 -2.84 -17.30
N PRO A 390 13.68 -2.87 -18.60
CA PRO A 390 13.31 -4.10 -19.28
C PRO A 390 14.47 -4.96 -19.76
N ILE A 391 15.70 -4.46 -19.69
CA ILE A 391 16.85 -5.14 -20.29
C ILE A 391 17.59 -5.94 -19.22
N HIS A 392 17.62 -5.45 -17.98
CA HIS A 392 18.36 -6.09 -16.89
C HIS A 392 17.46 -6.49 -15.73
N PRO A 393 17.57 -7.72 -15.21
CA PRO A 393 16.91 -8.09 -13.97
C PRO A 393 17.52 -7.31 -12.80
N GLN A 394 16.67 -6.80 -11.91
CA GLN A 394 17.07 -6.02 -10.74
C GLN A 394 17.74 -6.89 -9.67
N LEU A 395 17.19 -8.09 -9.45
CA LEU A 395 17.68 -9.06 -8.47
C LEU A 395 17.64 -10.47 -9.07
N MET A 396 18.62 -11.29 -8.67
CA MET A 396 18.73 -12.68 -9.07
C MET A 396 18.87 -13.55 -7.81
N LEU A 397 17.85 -14.36 -7.51
CA LEU A 397 17.90 -15.26 -6.36
C LEU A 397 18.49 -16.61 -6.78
N GLU A 398 19.59 -16.99 -6.14
CA GLU A 398 20.29 -18.24 -6.37
C GLU A 398 19.60 -19.39 -5.61
N SER A 399 19.38 -20.49 -6.32
CA SER A 399 18.76 -21.70 -5.79
C SER A 399 19.61 -22.94 -6.09
N PRO A 400 19.57 -23.96 -5.21
CA PRO A 400 20.38 -25.16 -5.38
C PRO A 400 19.96 -26.03 -6.56
N ASP A 401 18.69 -25.97 -6.98
CA ASP A 401 18.12 -26.78 -8.07
C ASP A 401 16.92 -26.05 -8.69
N ASP A 402 16.46 -26.52 -9.86
CA ASP A 402 15.42 -25.86 -10.64
C ASP A 402 14.10 -25.66 -9.86
N ILE A 403 13.64 -24.41 -9.85
CA ILE A 403 12.42 -24.00 -9.15
C ILE A 403 11.22 -24.13 -10.07
N PHE A 404 10.20 -24.86 -9.64
CA PHE A 404 8.95 -25.04 -10.39
C PHE A 404 7.79 -24.19 -9.87
N CYS A 405 7.84 -23.79 -8.61
CA CYS A 405 6.84 -22.92 -8.01
C CYS A 405 7.47 -22.07 -6.90
N PHE A 406 7.01 -20.83 -6.74
CA PHE A 406 7.38 -19.99 -5.62
C PHE A 406 6.25 -19.00 -5.30
N LYS A 407 6.25 -18.49 -4.07
CA LYS A 407 5.28 -17.51 -3.57
C LYS A 407 5.92 -16.54 -2.58
N PHE A 408 5.56 -15.27 -2.72
CA PHE A 408 5.79 -14.25 -1.70
C PHE A 408 4.96 -14.55 -0.45
N CYS A 409 5.53 -14.30 0.72
CA CYS A 409 4.77 -14.37 1.97
C CYS A 409 3.75 -13.21 2.02
N PRO A 410 2.46 -13.48 2.32
CA PRO A 410 1.43 -12.43 2.38
C PRO A 410 1.66 -11.38 3.48
N SER A 411 2.24 -11.78 4.62
CA SER A 411 2.50 -10.86 5.75
C SER A 411 3.75 -10.01 5.54
N ASP A 412 4.78 -10.56 4.89
CA ASP A 412 6.03 -9.84 4.60
C ASP A 412 6.54 -10.22 3.20
N PRO A 413 6.38 -9.32 2.20
CA PRO A 413 6.83 -9.57 0.83
C PRO A 413 8.32 -9.83 0.68
N ASN A 414 9.14 -9.49 1.67
CA ASN A 414 10.58 -9.73 1.63
C ASN A 414 10.94 -11.20 1.81
N ILE A 415 10.01 -12.03 2.25
CA ILE A 415 10.23 -13.46 2.44
C ILE A 415 9.59 -14.22 1.28
N ILE A 416 10.38 -15.08 0.65
CA ILE A 416 9.97 -15.86 -0.51
C ILE A 416 10.23 -17.33 -0.20
N ALA A 417 9.24 -18.18 -0.48
CA ALA A 417 9.38 -19.64 -0.43
C ALA A 417 9.22 -20.23 -1.83
N GLY A 418 10.05 -21.20 -2.16
CA GLY A 418 10.08 -21.86 -3.47
C GLY A 418 10.30 -23.36 -3.36
N GLY A 419 9.83 -24.08 -4.36
CA GLY A 419 9.86 -25.53 -4.45
C GLY A 419 10.71 -25.99 -5.61
N CYS A 420 11.68 -26.85 -5.31
CA CYS A 420 12.63 -27.39 -6.27
C CYS A 420 12.16 -28.71 -6.91
N ILE A 421 12.76 -29.06 -8.04
CA ILE A 421 12.54 -30.33 -8.75
C ILE A 421 12.93 -31.56 -7.94
N ASN A 422 13.91 -31.44 -7.04
CA ASN A 422 14.36 -32.53 -6.16
C ASN A 422 13.44 -32.78 -4.94
N GLY A 423 12.40 -31.96 -4.73
CA GLY A 423 11.50 -32.07 -3.58
C GLY A 423 11.89 -31.26 -2.35
N GLN A 424 12.93 -30.43 -2.44
CA GLN A 424 13.30 -29.49 -1.38
C GLN A 424 12.51 -28.18 -1.48
N ILE A 425 12.28 -27.57 -0.32
CA ILE A 425 11.76 -26.22 -0.17
C ILE A 425 12.91 -25.31 0.17
N VAL A 426 12.96 -24.16 -0.49
CA VAL A 426 14.00 -23.15 -0.35
C VAL A 426 13.36 -21.84 0.08
N MET A 427 14.02 -21.12 0.97
CA MET A 427 13.60 -19.80 1.43
C MET A 427 14.63 -18.73 1.09
N TRP A 428 14.15 -17.54 0.74
CA TRP A 428 14.96 -16.33 0.53
C TRP A 428 14.42 -15.18 1.38
N ASP A 429 15.34 -14.32 1.81
CA ASP A 429 15.07 -13.06 2.49
C ASP A 429 15.72 -11.93 1.69
N ILE A 430 14.90 -11.03 1.17
CA ILE A 430 15.34 -9.86 0.39
C ILE A 430 15.34 -8.56 1.20
N THR A 431 15.14 -8.61 2.52
CA THR A 431 15.03 -7.41 3.39
C THR A 431 16.23 -6.47 3.20
N ALA A 432 17.46 -6.99 3.15
CA ALA A 432 18.68 -6.19 3.00
C ALA A 432 18.72 -5.39 1.67
N HIS A 433 17.90 -5.77 0.71
CA HIS A 433 17.82 -5.18 -0.62
C HIS A 433 16.52 -4.39 -0.86
N ALA A 434 15.56 -4.43 0.07
CA ALA A 434 14.24 -3.82 -0.06
C ALA A 434 14.31 -2.31 -0.39
N ASP A 435 15.12 -1.56 0.35
CA ASP A 435 15.30 -0.11 0.15
C ASP A 435 15.75 0.24 -1.28
N ARG A 436 16.53 -0.63 -1.93
CA ARG A 436 17.00 -0.39 -3.30
C ARG A 436 15.90 -0.64 -4.32
N ILE A 437 15.11 -1.68 -4.11
CA ILE A 437 13.97 -2.01 -4.97
C ILE A 437 12.95 -0.85 -4.96
N GLU A 438 12.74 -0.23 -3.80
CA GLU A 438 11.81 0.90 -3.65
C GLU A 438 12.34 2.22 -4.24
N ASN A 439 13.62 2.55 -3.99
CA ASN A 439 14.19 3.85 -4.34
C ASN A 439 14.40 4.08 -5.86
N ILE A 440 14.40 3.03 -6.68
CA ILE A 440 14.57 3.14 -8.14
C ILE A 440 13.38 3.89 -8.80
N LYS A 441 12.20 3.90 -8.17
CA LYS A 441 11.02 4.66 -8.65
C LYS A 441 11.22 6.18 -8.62
N SER A 442 12.16 6.69 -7.81
CA SER A 442 12.40 8.12 -7.59
C SER A 442 13.51 8.70 -8.49
N GLY A 443 13.96 7.94 -9.49
CA GLY A 443 15.11 8.22 -10.37
C GLY A 443 14.94 9.37 -11.38
N GLY A 444 14.39 10.50 -10.97
CA GLY A 444 14.48 11.78 -11.66
C GLY A 444 15.66 12.62 -11.15
N SER A 445 16.90 12.11 -11.18
CA SER A 445 18.07 12.91 -10.77
C SER A 445 18.66 13.69 -11.96
N ARG A 446 18.51 15.01 -11.92
CA ARG A 446 19.24 16.00 -12.73
C ARG A 446 20.77 15.86 -12.55
N SER A 447 21.50 16.16 -13.62
CA SER A 447 22.98 16.36 -13.73
C SER A 447 23.80 15.06 -13.82
N LYS A 448 24.57 14.78 -14.88
CA LYS A 448 25.57 15.62 -15.53
C LYS A 448 25.59 15.42 -17.05
N LYS A 449 25.91 16.49 -17.79
CA LYS A 449 26.17 16.49 -19.24
C LYS A 449 27.08 15.32 -19.63
N ALA A 450 26.60 14.47 -20.54
CA ALA A 450 27.42 13.46 -21.21
C ALA A 450 28.45 14.16 -22.10
N VAL A 451 29.70 14.23 -21.63
CA VAL A 451 30.84 14.53 -22.50
C VAL A 451 31.24 13.22 -23.15
N LEU A 452 31.02 13.11 -24.46
CA LEU A 452 31.53 12.03 -25.30
C LEU A 452 33.07 11.98 -25.18
N LYS A 453 33.61 10.93 -24.55
CA LYS A 453 35.02 10.57 -24.67
C LYS A 453 35.18 9.46 -25.72
N PRO A 454 36.23 9.51 -26.55
CA PRO A 454 36.44 8.57 -27.65
C PRO A 454 36.84 7.16 -27.18
N MET A 455 36.46 6.20 -28.02
CA MET A 455 36.36 4.74 -27.87
C MET A 455 37.65 3.92 -27.65
N PHE A 456 38.70 4.45 -27.01
CA PHE A 456 39.91 3.67 -26.74
C PHE A 456 40.55 4.06 -25.41
N ILE A 457 39.96 3.57 -24.31
CA ILE A 457 40.56 3.17 -23.01
C ILE A 457 39.38 2.57 -22.23
N LEU A 458 39.25 1.24 -22.26
CA LEU A 458 38.33 0.49 -21.41
C LEU A 458 39.13 0.01 -20.20
N GLU A 459 39.15 0.81 -19.14
CA GLU A 459 39.19 0.24 -17.80
C GLU A 459 37.74 -0.04 -17.40
N PRO A 460 37.40 -1.23 -16.87
CA PRO A 460 36.04 -1.54 -16.47
C PRO A 460 35.69 -0.71 -15.24
N ASP A 461 34.83 0.30 -15.41
CA ASP A 461 34.15 0.94 -14.29
C ASP A 461 33.29 -0.12 -13.59
N SER A 462 33.71 -0.53 -12.40
CA SER A 462 32.99 -1.39 -11.48
C SER A 462 31.62 -0.82 -11.12
N ASN A 463 30.60 -1.69 -11.11
CA ASN A 463 29.27 -1.58 -10.47
C ASN A 463 28.06 -1.22 -11.35
N LYS A 464 27.76 -2.10 -12.31
CA LYS A 464 26.37 -2.50 -12.66
C LYS A 464 26.29 -4.02 -12.87
N GLU A 465 26.91 -4.80 -11.99
CA GLU A 465 26.74 -6.26 -12.01
C GLU A 465 25.39 -6.61 -11.38
N ALA A 466 24.62 -7.48 -12.05
CA ALA A 466 23.38 -8.02 -11.51
C ALA A 466 23.68 -8.73 -10.18
N MET A 467 22.93 -8.39 -9.13
CA MET A 467 23.24 -8.80 -7.77
C MET A 467 22.61 -10.16 -7.45
N TYR A 468 23.45 -11.11 -7.04
CA TYR A 468 23.05 -12.47 -6.66
C TYR A 468 22.75 -12.53 -5.16
N ILE A 469 21.59 -13.08 -4.79
CA ILE A 469 21.20 -13.33 -3.39
C ILE A 469 21.10 -14.84 -3.19
N ARG A 470 21.81 -15.36 -2.20
CA ARG A 470 21.74 -16.78 -1.83
C ARG A 470 20.53 -17.08 -0.96
N HIS A 471 20.06 -18.33 -1.04
CA HIS A 471 18.99 -18.82 -0.17
C HIS A 471 19.41 -18.82 1.30
N CYS A 472 18.44 -18.59 2.19
CA CYS A 472 18.66 -18.52 3.64
C CYS A 472 18.53 -19.88 4.31
N ALA A 473 17.65 -20.74 3.80
CA ALA A 473 17.41 -22.07 4.35
C ALA A 473 16.87 -23.03 3.29
N VAL A 474 17.26 -24.30 3.40
CA VAL A 474 16.76 -25.41 2.57
C VAL A 474 16.17 -26.50 3.46
N SER A 475 15.10 -27.15 3.02
CA SER A 475 14.49 -28.25 3.75
C SER A 475 15.33 -29.55 3.77
N SER A 476 15.08 -30.38 4.78
CA SER A 476 15.70 -31.70 4.91
C SER A 476 15.33 -32.63 3.75
N ILE A 477 16.34 -33.16 3.04
CA ILE A 477 16.16 -34.09 1.90
C ILE A 477 15.46 -35.38 2.32
N GLU A 478 15.78 -35.91 3.52
CA GLU A 478 15.26 -37.20 3.97
C GLU A 478 13.77 -37.15 4.34
N ASN A 479 13.34 -36.03 4.92
CA ASN A 479 12.00 -35.88 5.50
C ASN A 479 11.04 -35.07 4.60
N GLY A 480 11.56 -34.42 3.56
CA GLY A 480 10.77 -33.62 2.62
C GLY A 480 10.05 -34.43 1.55
N HIS A 481 9.75 -33.76 0.43
CA HIS A 481 9.22 -34.44 -0.75
C HIS A 481 10.34 -35.18 -1.49
N LYS A 482 9.97 -36.24 -2.20
CA LYS A 482 10.91 -37.07 -2.97
C LYS A 482 10.92 -36.79 -4.47
N LYS A 483 9.99 -35.96 -4.94
CA LYS A 483 9.82 -35.55 -6.33
C LYS A 483 9.56 -34.05 -6.38
N VAL A 484 9.47 -33.50 -7.59
CA VAL A 484 9.20 -32.07 -7.84
C VAL A 484 8.04 -31.56 -7.02
N ILE A 485 8.25 -30.40 -6.40
CA ILE A 485 7.18 -29.63 -5.76
C ILE A 485 6.49 -28.82 -6.85
N THR A 486 5.23 -29.14 -7.10
CA THR A 486 4.44 -28.56 -8.20
C THR A 486 3.63 -27.34 -7.76
N ASP A 487 3.35 -27.22 -6.46
CA ASP A 487 2.59 -26.09 -5.90
C ASP A 487 2.98 -25.78 -4.45
N ILE A 488 2.94 -24.49 -4.12
CA ILE A 488 3.19 -23.96 -2.77
C ILE A 488 2.14 -22.89 -2.46
N HIS A 489 1.58 -22.95 -1.25
CA HIS A 489 0.67 -21.94 -0.71
C HIS A 489 1.03 -21.58 0.73
N TRP A 490 0.99 -20.29 1.05
CA TRP A 490 1.08 -19.82 2.42
C TRP A 490 -0.28 -20.01 3.11
N LEU A 491 -0.29 -20.45 4.36
CA LEU A 491 -1.51 -20.41 5.16
C LEU A 491 -1.79 -18.95 5.58
N PRO A 492 -3.06 -18.52 5.56
CA PRO A 492 -3.45 -17.18 6.01
C PRO A 492 -2.97 -16.87 7.42
N ASP A 493 -2.77 -15.59 7.70
CA ASP A 493 -2.39 -15.08 9.02
C ASP A 493 -3.50 -15.20 10.07
N THR A 494 -4.69 -15.66 9.70
CA THR A 494 -5.88 -15.79 10.56
C THR A 494 -5.90 -17.09 11.36
N PHE A 495 -5.29 -18.18 10.87
CA PHE A 495 -5.33 -19.48 11.52
C PHE A 495 -4.03 -20.27 11.36
N GLU A 496 -3.85 -21.25 12.24
CA GLU A 496 -2.74 -22.21 12.22
C GLU A 496 -3.24 -23.64 12.38
N ILE A 497 -2.46 -24.60 11.89
CA ILE A 497 -2.78 -26.02 11.92
C ILE A 497 -1.77 -26.77 12.81
N ASN A 498 -2.27 -27.73 13.59
CA ASN A 498 -1.43 -28.64 14.39
C ASN A 498 -1.18 -29.98 13.67
N ARG A 499 -0.33 -30.85 14.21
CA ARG A 499 0.03 -32.17 13.61
C ARG A 499 -1.14 -33.07 13.25
N VAL A 500 -2.29 -32.92 13.93
CA VAL A 500 -3.51 -33.71 13.70
C VAL A 500 -4.43 -33.07 12.65
N GLY A 501 -4.12 -31.87 12.15
CA GLY A 501 -4.96 -31.11 11.23
C GLY A 501 -6.07 -30.30 11.90
N SER A 502 -6.02 -30.13 13.23
CA SER A 502 -6.94 -29.24 13.96
C SER A 502 -6.52 -27.79 13.80
N VAL A 503 -7.51 -26.90 13.61
CA VAL A 503 -7.32 -25.47 13.32
C VAL A 503 -7.43 -24.64 14.59
N PHE A 504 -6.51 -23.68 14.74
CA PHE A 504 -6.42 -22.74 15.86
C PHE A 504 -6.35 -21.30 15.33
N GLU A 505 -6.89 -20.35 16.09
CA GLU A 505 -6.76 -18.93 15.77
C GLU A 505 -5.32 -18.45 15.95
N ASN A 506 -4.78 -17.75 14.93
CA ASN A 506 -3.43 -17.20 14.98
C ASN A 506 -3.45 -15.86 15.72
N ARG A 507 -2.90 -15.82 16.93
CA ARG A 507 -2.81 -14.59 17.74
C ARG A 507 -1.68 -13.66 17.34
N ASN A 508 -0.68 -14.18 16.62
CA ASN A 508 0.49 -13.40 16.24
C ASN A 508 0.23 -12.58 14.97
N GLY A 509 -0.78 -12.95 14.18
CA GLY A 509 -1.15 -12.24 12.95
C GLY A 509 -0.05 -12.26 11.88
N ILE A 510 0.78 -13.31 11.89
CA ILE A 510 1.91 -13.49 10.96
C ILE A 510 1.80 -14.87 10.31
N CYS A 511 1.93 -14.93 8.99
CA CYS A 511 2.00 -16.17 8.22
C CYS A 511 3.28 -16.97 8.56
N CYS A 512 3.13 -18.06 9.31
CA CYS A 512 4.25 -18.91 9.74
C CYS A 512 4.20 -20.34 9.17
N GLN A 513 3.15 -20.70 8.45
CA GLN A 513 2.95 -22.04 7.93
C GLN A 513 2.73 -22.03 6.42
N LEU A 514 3.19 -23.09 5.78
CA LEU A 514 3.07 -23.27 4.33
C LEU A 514 2.66 -24.69 3.98
N VAL A 515 2.02 -24.83 2.83
CA VAL A 515 1.51 -26.08 2.28
C VAL A 515 2.20 -26.33 0.94
N THR A 516 2.73 -27.52 0.77
CA THR A 516 3.40 -27.93 -0.47
C THR A 516 2.77 -29.19 -1.04
N CYS A 517 2.72 -29.25 -2.37
CA CYS A 517 2.17 -30.35 -3.14
C CYS A 517 3.26 -30.92 -4.05
N SER A 518 3.35 -32.24 -4.14
CA SER A 518 4.35 -32.91 -4.98
C SER A 518 3.79 -34.13 -5.67
N ALA A 519 4.36 -34.45 -6.83
CA ALA A 519 4.13 -35.69 -7.58
C ALA A 519 4.57 -36.96 -6.82
N ASP A 520 5.12 -36.85 -5.60
CA ASP A 520 5.39 -37.96 -4.69
C ASP A 520 4.15 -38.48 -3.93
N CYS A 521 2.96 -38.07 -4.38
CA CYS A 521 1.65 -38.47 -3.88
C CYS A 521 1.30 -37.89 -2.50
N THR A 522 2.01 -36.85 -2.07
CA THR A 522 1.82 -36.25 -0.74
C THR A 522 1.64 -34.75 -0.77
N VAL A 523 0.86 -34.26 0.20
CA VAL A 523 0.71 -32.85 0.54
C VAL A 523 1.28 -32.65 1.93
N CYS A 524 2.25 -31.75 2.08
CA CYS A 524 2.96 -31.52 3.34
C CYS A 524 2.64 -30.13 3.90
N PHE A 525 2.46 -30.05 5.22
CA PHE A 525 2.32 -28.80 5.97
C PHE A 525 3.62 -28.52 6.72
N TRP A 526 4.12 -27.30 6.67
CA TRP A 526 5.42 -26.93 7.23
C TRP A 526 5.27 -25.71 8.15
N ASP A 527 6.15 -25.61 9.14
CA ASP A 527 6.24 -24.46 10.08
C ASP A 527 7.62 -23.82 9.97
N ILE A 528 7.70 -22.50 9.87
CA ILE A 528 8.99 -21.79 9.89
C ILE A 528 9.52 -21.60 11.32
N ARG A 529 8.70 -21.78 12.36
CA ARG A 529 9.10 -21.57 13.75
C ARG A 529 10.01 -22.70 14.25
N PRO A 530 10.94 -22.42 15.17
CA PRO A 530 11.82 -23.43 15.75
C PRO A 530 10.98 -24.47 16.54
N GLN A 531 11.18 -25.75 16.22
CA GLN A 531 10.49 -26.87 16.88
C GLN A 531 11.18 -27.23 18.21
N LYS A 532 10.41 -27.37 19.30
CA LYS A 532 10.96 -27.92 20.56
C LYS A 532 11.27 -29.42 20.39
N PRO A 533 12.45 -29.91 20.80
CA PRO A 533 12.77 -31.34 20.70
C PRO A 533 11.84 -32.15 21.61
N SER A 534 11.01 -33.02 21.02
CA SER A 534 10.11 -33.91 21.74
C SER A 534 10.82 -35.18 22.20
N THR A 535 11.79 -35.05 23.11
CA THR A 535 12.30 -36.05 24.09
C THR A 535 13.69 -35.60 24.57
N PRO A 536 13.96 -35.53 25.89
CA PRO A 536 15.33 -35.37 26.37
C PRO A 536 16.08 -36.69 26.20
N GLN A 537 16.80 -36.86 25.09
CA GLN A 537 17.87 -37.85 25.06
C GLN A 537 19.06 -37.32 25.89
N PRO A 538 19.79 -38.18 26.62
CA PRO A 538 20.95 -37.76 27.38
C PRO A 538 22.01 -37.26 26.40
N THR A 539 22.37 -35.98 26.51
CA THR A 539 23.34 -35.32 25.65
C THR A 539 24.75 -35.82 25.95
N GLU A 540 25.31 -36.62 25.04
CA GLU A 540 26.76 -36.56 24.82
C GLU A 540 27.08 -35.18 24.24
N LYS A 541 27.93 -34.44 24.94
CA LYS A 541 28.37 -33.10 24.56
C LYS A 541 29.13 -33.15 23.23
N LYS A 542 28.43 -33.02 22.10
CA LYS A 542 29.05 -32.55 20.85
C LYS A 542 29.32 -31.05 20.99
N LYS A 543 30.58 -30.67 20.80
CA LYS A 543 31.01 -29.28 20.68
C LYS A 543 30.16 -28.59 19.62
N GLU A 544 29.51 -27.48 19.97
CA GLU A 544 29.01 -26.53 18.97
C GLU A 544 30.22 -25.95 18.25
N GLU A 545 30.49 -26.43 17.04
CA GLU A 545 31.35 -25.73 16.11
C GLU A 545 30.56 -24.50 15.63
N SER A 546 31.09 -23.32 15.91
CA SER A 546 30.57 -22.06 15.37
C SER A 546 30.72 -22.08 13.85
N ILE A 547 29.64 -22.35 13.13
CA ILE A 547 29.62 -22.26 11.67
C ILE A 547 29.75 -20.77 11.31
N GLU A 548 30.86 -20.38 10.69
CA GLU A 548 31.01 -19.04 10.10
C GLU A 548 30.04 -18.91 8.93
N ILE A 549 28.98 -18.12 9.10
CA ILE A 549 28.01 -17.83 8.04
C ILE A 549 28.71 -16.96 6.99
N PRO A 550 28.71 -17.33 5.69
CA PRO A 550 29.24 -16.48 4.63
C PRO A 550 28.54 -15.12 4.64
N PHE A 551 29.28 -14.03 4.43
CA PHE A 551 28.76 -12.65 4.48
C PHE A 551 27.56 -12.38 3.54
N ASP A 552 27.39 -13.19 2.49
CA ASP A 552 26.34 -13.04 1.47
C ASP A 552 25.05 -13.84 1.75
N VAL A 553 24.94 -14.54 2.89
CA VAL A 553 23.76 -15.35 3.24
C VAL A 553 23.00 -14.72 4.41
N PRO A 554 21.71 -14.35 4.25
CA PRO A 554 20.92 -13.81 5.35
C PRO A 554 20.72 -14.84 6.49
N SER A 555 20.81 -14.38 7.74
CA SER A 555 20.80 -15.25 8.94
C SER A 555 19.39 -15.59 9.47
N THR A 556 18.33 -15.04 8.88
CA THR A 556 16.95 -15.00 9.39
C THR A 556 16.31 -16.37 9.66
N PHE A 557 16.75 -17.42 8.96
CA PHE A 557 16.17 -18.78 9.08
C PHE A 557 17.19 -19.90 9.20
N LEU A 558 18.39 -19.60 9.70
CA LEU A 558 19.48 -20.57 9.78
C LEU A 558 19.12 -21.85 10.56
N HIS A 559 18.20 -21.76 11.54
CA HIS A 559 17.73 -22.93 12.31
C HIS A 559 16.97 -23.96 11.46
N LEU A 560 16.41 -23.55 10.32
CA LEU A 560 15.69 -24.43 9.40
C LEU A 560 16.62 -25.14 8.42
N ASP A 561 17.82 -24.60 8.18
CA ASP A 561 18.68 -25.07 7.11
C ASP A 561 19.07 -26.56 7.30
N LEU A 562 18.78 -27.36 6.28
CA LEU A 562 18.88 -28.83 6.22
C LEU A 562 18.09 -29.62 7.28
N SER A 563 17.50 -28.95 8.26
CA SER A 563 16.81 -29.56 9.41
C SER A 563 15.28 -29.41 9.37
N TRP A 564 14.76 -28.59 8.46
CA TRP A 564 13.33 -28.32 8.31
C TRP A 564 12.56 -29.58 7.93
N LYS A 565 11.49 -29.88 8.70
CA LYS A 565 10.64 -31.06 8.55
C LYS A 565 9.17 -30.65 8.50
N PRO A 566 8.32 -31.39 7.78
CA PRO A 566 6.89 -31.13 7.75
C PRO A 566 6.24 -31.45 9.12
N ILE A 567 5.27 -30.62 9.52
CA ILE A 567 4.40 -30.80 10.69
C ILE A 567 3.48 -32.00 10.48
N SER A 568 2.89 -32.08 9.28
CA SER A 568 1.96 -33.12 8.88
C SER A 568 2.16 -33.47 7.42
N LYS A 569 1.98 -34.76 7.08
CA LYS A 569 2.14 -35.31 5.73
C LYS A 569 0.88 -36.08 5.37
N LEU A 570 0.11 -35.52 4.43
CA LEU A 570 -1.12 -36.09 3.92
C LEU A 570 -0.81 -36.94 2.68
N ARG A 571 -1.13 -38.23 2.71
CA ARG A 571 -1.00 -39.14 1.56
C ARG A 571 -2.37 -39.40 0.94
N LEU A 572 -2.48 -39.22 -0.38
CA LEU A 572 -3.72 -39.38 -1.13
C LEU A 572 -3.78 -40.79 -1.74
N SER A 573 -4.23 -41.78 -0.97
CA SER A 573 -4.30 -43.18 -1.44
C SER A 573 -5.59 -43.51 -2.19
N LYS A 574 -5.53 -44.32 -3.25
CA LYS A 574 -6.71 -44.79 -4.02
C LYS A 574 -7.62 -45.77 -3.27
N GLY A 575 -7.30 -46.15 -2.03
CA GLY A 575 -8.11 -47.03 -1.19
C GLY A 575 -8.14 -48.51 -1.61
N GLU A 576 -8.42 -48.79 -2.88
CA GLU A 576 -8.62 -50.14 -3.44
C GLU A 576 -7.39 -50.71 -4.15
N THR A 577 -6.45 -49.85 -4.57
CA THR A 577 -5.19 -50.25 -5.23
C THR A 577 -3.99 -49.72 -4.46
N SER A 578 -2.80 -50.32 -4.64
CA SER A 578 -1.56 -49.82 -4.03
C SER A 578 -1.02 -48.54 -4.69
N LEU A 579 -1.74 -47.98 -5.66
CA LEU A 579 -1.37 -46.76 -6.39
C LEU A 579 -2.00 -45.56 -5.66
N ASP A 580 -1.19 -44.54 -5.41
CA ASP A 580 -1.67 -43.28 -4.85
C ASP A 580 -1.97 -42.28 -5.97
N HIS A 581 -2.69 -41.21 -5.64
CA HIS A 581 -2.89 -40.07 -6.53
C HIS A 581 -1.67 -39.15 -6.50
N CYS A 582 -1.20 -38.68 -7.66
CA CYS A 582 -0.09 -37.74 -7.76
C CYS A 582 -0.63 -36.30 -7.85
N PRO A 583 -0.64 -35.53 -6.75
CA PRO A 583 -1.24 -34.20 -6.78
C PRO A 583 -0.31 -33.20 -7.49
N THR A 584 -0.89 -32.34 -8.31
CA THR A 584 -0.19 -31.31 -9.09
C THR A 584 -0.49 -29.90 -8.58
N LYS A 585 -1.73 -29.61 -8.18
CA LYS A 585 -2.18 -28.31 -7.69
C LYS A 585 -3.18 -28.46 -6.56
N VAL A 586 -3.17 -27.51 -5.63
CA VAL A 586 -4.10 -27.50 -4.49
C VAL A 586 -4.77 -26.13 -4.34
N SER A 587 -6.01 -26.13 -3.85
CA SER A 587 -6.77 -24.90 -3.58
C SER A 587 -7.42 -24.96 -2.20
N LEU A 588 -6.84 -24.20 -1.28
CA LEU A 588 -7.25 -24.07 0.12
C LEU A 588 -8.30 -22.95 0.25
N ARG A 589 -9.12 -23.01 1.29
CA ARG A 589 -10.09 -21.95 1.59
C ARG A 589 -9.41 -20.81 2.35
N GLU A 590 -9.49 -19.61 1.79
CA GLU A 590 -9.07 -18.38 2.48
C GLU A 590 -10.25 -17.85 3.29
N ASP A 591 -10.54 -18.45 4.44
CA ASP A 591 -11.53 -17.89 5.37
C ASP A 591 -10.90 -16.72 6.13
N HIS A 592 -11.30 -15.49 5.75
CA HIS A 592 -11.16 -14.34 6.62
C HIS A 592 -12.15 -14.50 7.78
N LEU A 593 -11.69 -15.07 8.89
CA LEU A 593 -12.43 -14.99 10.15
C LEU A 593 -12.72 -13.50 10.42
N LEU A 594 -14.00 -13.12 10.34
CA LEU A 594 -14.48 -11.76 10.56
C LEU A 594 -14.25 -11.36 12.03
N TYR A 595 -13.03 -10.93 12.35
CA TYR A 595 -12.76 -10.17 13.56
C TYR A 595 -12.92 -8.68 13.27
N LYS A 596 -13.67 -8.02 14.15
CA LYS A 596 -14.10 -6.62 14.10
C LYS A 596 -13.00 -5.69 13.60
N THR A 597 -13.32 -4.93 12.56
CA THR A 597 -12.52 -3.86 11.94
C THR A 597 -12.08 -2.75 12.91
N GLN A 598 -12.49 -2.79 14.18
CA GLN A 598 -12.11 -1.83 15.22
C GLN A 598 -10.80 -2.16 15.96
N ASP A 599 -10.33 -3.42 15.94
CA ASP A 599 -9.09 -3.79 16.66
C ASP A 599 -7.83 -3.75 15.76
N ARG A 600 -7.99 -3.67 14.44
CA ARG A 600 -6.86 -3.58 13.48
C ARG A 600 -6.10 -2.26 13.61
N THR A 601 -6.80 -1.17 13.94
CA THR A 601 -6.21 0.15 14.24
C THR A 601 -5.49 0.19 15.59
N LEU A 602 -5.91 -0.62 16.56
CA LEU A 602 -5.24 -0.77 17.87
C LEU A 602 -4.00 -1.68 17.82
N ALA A 603 -3.99 -2.68 16.93
CA ALA A 603 -2.81 -3.52 16.67
C ALA A 603 -1.72 -2.77 15.87
N GLN A 604 -2.10 -1.99 14.84
CA GLN A 604 -1.17 -1.16 14.08
C GLN A 604 -0.52 -0.06 14.93
N SER A 605 -1.26 0.53 15.88
CA SER A 605 -0.71 1.54 16.81
C SER A 605 0.21 0.95 17.90
N LYS A 606 0.12 -0.35 18.20
CA LYS A 606 1.09 -1.05 19.04
C LYS A 606 2.36 -1.48 18.28
N ALA A 607 2.24 -1.81 16.99
CA ALA A 607 3.40 -2.13 16.14
C ALA A 607 4.30 -0.91 15.87
N LEU A 608 3.72 0.29 15.78
CA LEU A 608 4.46 1.56 15.63
C LEU A 608 5.32 1.95 16.84
N LYS A 609 5.21 1.23 17.98
CA LYS A 609 6.02 1.46 19.19
C LYS A 609 7.12 0.42 19.43
N ALA A 610 7.21 -0.62 18.59
CA ALA A 610 8.33 -1.54 18.57
C ALA A 610 9.31 -1.08 17.48
N GLY A 611 10.54 -0.74 17.87
CA GLY A 611 11.57 -0.27 16.93
C GLY A 611 11.86 -1.25 15.79
N GLU A 612 12.35 -0.72 14.67
CA GLU A 612 12.83 -1.34 13.42
C GLU A 612 13.44 -2.76 13.56
N MET A 613 12.64 -3.79 13.80
CA MET A 613 13.12 -5.17 13.90
C MET A 613 12.13 -6.09 13.19
N ASN A 614 12.57 -6.82 12.14
CA ASN A 614 11.65 -7.68 11.38
C ASN A 614 10.98 -8.70 12.32
N PRO A 615 9.66 -8.91 12.20
CA PRO A 615 8.90 -9.80 13.08
C PRO A 615 9.36 -11.27 12.98
N TYR A 616 10.05 -11.64 11.90
CA TYR A 616 10.56 -12.98 11.66
C TYR A 616 11.92 -13.28 12.34
N TYR A 617 12.67 -12.29 12.82
CA TYR A 617 13.95 -12.54 13.53
C TYR A 617 13.76 -13.17 14.93
N ASN A 618 12.61 -12.93 15.56
CA ASN A 618 12.29 -13.40 16.92
C ASN A 618 11.03 -14.29 16.94
N LEU A 619 10.97 -15.28 16.05
CA LEU A 619 9.88 -16.27 16.05
C LEU A 619 9.95 -17.18 17.28
N GLU A 620 9.13 -16.91 18.30
CA GLU A 620 8.94 -17.83 19.42
C GLU A 620 8.22 -19.11 18.96
N SER A 621 8.60 -20.28 19.51
CA SER A 621 7.90 -21.54 19.27
C SER A 621 6.42 -21.41 19.68
N GLY A 622 5.49 -21.73 18.77
CA GLY A 622 4.05 -21.72 19.02
C GLY A 622 3.62 -22.50 20.27
N MET A 623 3.14 -21.74 21.26
CA MET A 623 2.30 -22.00 22.45
C MET A 623 2.46 -23.26 23.32
N ALA A 624 2.79 -23.00 24.59
CA ALA A 624 2.75 -23.89 25.75
C ALA A 624 1.36 -23.99 26.45
N ASN A 625 0.32 -23.34 25.91
CA ASN A 625 -1.06 -23.37 26.46
C ASN A 625 -2.04 -23.98 25.44
N PRO A 626 -2.86 -24.98 25.84
CA PRO A 626 -3.82 -25.60 24.93
C PRO A 626 -4.97 -24.64 24.64
N LEU A 627 -5.00 -24.10 23.42
CA LEU A 627 -6.16 -23.38 22.89
C LEU A 627 -7.27 -24.39 22.53
N LYS A 628 -8.53 -23.96 22.55
CA LYS A 628 -9.64 -24.74 22.01
C LYS A 628 -9.57 -24.71 20.48
N SER A 629 -9.77 -25.86 19.84
CA SER A 629 -9.90 -25.96 18.38
C SER A 629 -11.14 -25.23 17.89
N ILE A 630 -11.07 -24.68 16.69
CA ILE A 630 -12.24 -24.15 15.97
C ILE A 630 -12.89 -25.32 15.23
N ASP A 631 -14.04 -25.78 15.70
CA ASP A 631 -14.71 -26.97 15.13
C ASP A 631 -15.55 -26.64 13.88
N ASP A 632 -16.01 -25.39 13.72
CA ASP A 632 -16.84 -24.94 12.59
C ASP A 632 -16.02 -24.46 11.35
N PHE A 633 -14.70 -24.69 11.33
CA PHE A 633 -13.83 -24.28 10.22
C PHE A 633 -13.88 -25.29 9.07
N CYS A 634 -13.97 -24.83 7.81
CA CYS A 634 -13.93 -25.74 6.66
C CYS A 634 -12.49 -26.20 6.37
N THR A 635 -12.18 -27.44 6.76
CA THR A 635 -10.87 -28.07 6.53
C THR A 635 -10.78 -28.81 5.18
N LYS A 636 -11.78 -28.62 4.31
CA LYS A 636 -11.86 -29.29 3.01
C LYS A 636 -11.22 -28.43 1.92
N PHE A 637 -10.55 -29.10 0.99
CA PHE A 637 -9.83 -28.45 -0.10
C PHE A 637 -9.84 -29.30 -1.37
N PHE A 638 -9.57 -28.64 -2.50
CA PHE A 638 -9.52 -29.29 -3.80
C PHE A 638 -8.08 -29.59 -4.19
N VAL A 639 -7.89 -30.75 -4.82
CA VAL A 639 -6.61 -31.23 -5.32
C VAL A 639 -6.78 -31.69 -6.76
N GLY A 640 -5.96 -31.14 -7.66
CA GLY A 640 -5.82 -31.64 -9.02
C GLY A 640 -4.68 -32.65 -9.07
N THR A 641 -4.82 -33.67 -9.92
CA THR A 641 -3.83 -34.74 -10.05
C THR A 641 -3.21 -34.78 -11.45
N GLU A 642 -2.09 -35.49 -11.57
CA GLU A 642 -1.39 -35.70 -12.85
C GLU A 642 -2.22 -36.57 -13.82
N GLU A 643 -3.08 -37.42 -13.27
CA GLU A 643 -3.94 -38.32 -14.03
C GLU A 643 -5.24 -37.67 -14.54
N GLY A 644 -5.50 -36.40 -14.20
CA GLY A 644 -6.71 -35.67 -14.59
C GLY A 644 -7.90 -35.84 -13.64
N GLU A 645 -7.68 -36.44 -12.48
CA GLU A 645 -8.65 -36.57 -11.41
C GLU A 645 -8.67 -35.29 -10.55
N VAL A 646 -9.87 -34.85 -10.17
CA VAL A 646 -10.10 -33.76 -9.21
C VAL A 646 -10.64 -34.39 -7.92
N ILE A 647 -9.92 -34.17 -6.82
CA ILE A 647 -10.20 -34.74 -5.51
C ILE A 647 -10.63 -33.63 -4.56
N TYR A 648 -11.76 -33.80 -3.91
CA TYR A 648 -12.20 -32.96 -2.80
C TYR A 648 -11.98 -33.73 -1.49
N THR A 649 -11.10 -33.25 -0.62
CA THR A 649 -10.68 -33.99 0.58
C THR A 649 -10.49 -33.08 1.78
N ASP A 650 -10.41 -33.68 2.97
CA ASP A 650 -10.21 -33.02 4.25
C ASP A 650 -8.77 -33.27 4.73
N TRP A 651 -8.06 -32.22 5.16
CA TRP A 651 -6.71 -32.38 5.70
C TRP A 651 -6.68 -32.87 7.15
N LYS A 652 -7.82 -32.90 7.84
CA LYS A 652 -7.91 -33.39 9.22
C LYS A 652 -7.67 -34.90 9.26
N MET A 653 -6.62 -35.31 9.95
CA MET A 653 -6.25 -36.72 10.07
C MET A 653 -7.10 -37.41 11.14
N GLU A 654 -7.45 -38.67 10.89
CA GLU A 654 -8.17 -39.51 11.83
C GLU A 654 -7.20 -40.50 12.49
N ARG A 655 -7.47 -40.90 13.74
CA ARG A 655 -6.72 -41.98 14.37
C ARG A 655 -7.37 -43.29 14.00
N ASP A 656 -6.62 -44.13 13.30
CA ASP A 656 -7.04 -45.49 13.01
C ASP A 656 -7.31 -46.26 14.32
N PRO A 657 -8.54 -46.77 14.54
CA PRO A 657 -8.91 -47.48 15.77
C PRO A 657 -8.04 -48.71 16.07
N GLU A 658 -7.50 -49.37 15.04
CA GLU A 658 -6.70 -50.60 15.22
C GLU A 658 -5.21 -50.32 15.43
N THR A 659 -4.63 -49.40 14.67
CA THR A 659 -3.17 -49.15 14.69
C THR A 659 -2.75 -47.95 15.55
N GLY A 660 -3.71 -47.09 15.93
CA GLY A 660 -3.45 -45.83 16.62
C GLY A 660 -2.64 -44.81 15.80
N ARG A 661 -2.31 -45.13 14.53
CA ARG A 661 -1.61 -44.22 13.62
C ARG A 661 -2.59 -43.19 13.06
N LEU A 662 -2.07 -41.99 12.80
CA LEU A 662 -2.82 -40.95 12.11
C LEU A 662 -2.90 -41.34 10.63
N THR A 663 -4.12 -41.56 10.14
CA THR A 663 -4.43 -41.87 8.75
C THR A 663 -5.24 -40.75 8.13
N THR A 664 -5.16 -40.65 6.80
CA THR A 664 -5.93 -39.68 6.04
C THR A 664 -7.36 -40.17 5.87
N LYS A 665 -8.33 -39.26 5.94
CA LYS A 665 -9.72 -39.61 5.62
C LYS A 665 -9.83 -39.98 4.16
N LYS A 666 -10.78 -40.87 3.84
CA LYS A 666 -11.15 -41.12 2.44
C LYS A 666 -11.62 -39.81 1.79
N PRO A 667 -11.27 -39.57 0.51
CA PRO A 667 -11.69 -38.36 -0.19
C PRO A 667 -13.22 -38.26 -0.20
N VAL A 668 -13.73 -37.03 -0.06
CA VAL A 668 -15.17 -36.74 -0.01
C VAL A 668 -15.79 -36.93 -1.40
N SER A 669 -15.13 -36.43 -2.45
CA SER A 669 -15.42 -36.77 -3.84
C SER A 669 -14.15 -36.97 -4.65
N LEU A 670 -14.29 -37.77 -5.70
CA LEU A 670 -13.29 -38.00 -6.72
C LEU A 670 -13.99 -38.05 -8.08
N TYR A 671 -13.51 -37.25 -9.02
CA TYR A 671 -14.01 -37.24 -10.40
C TYR A 671 -12.85 -37.19 -11.39
N THR A 672 -12.89 -38.08 -12.38
CA THR A 672 -12.00 -38.03 -13.55
C THR A 672 -12.66 -37.15 -14.62
N VAL A 673 -12.27 -35.88 -14.69
CA VAL A 673 -12.88 -34.89 -15.62
C VAL A 673 -11.92 -34.48 -16.71
N HIS A 674 -10.64 -34.34 -16.37
CA HIS A 674 -9.61 -33.96 -17.30
C HIS A 674 -8.97 -35.22 -17.90
N ASP A 675 -8.51 -35.12 -19.14
CA ASP A 675 -7.86 -36.18 -19.91
C ASP A 675 -6.31 -36.06 -19.89
N GLY A 676 -5.79 -35.36 -18.88
CA GLY A 676 -4.37 -35.16 -18.63
C GLY A 676 -4.15 -34.40 -17.32
N ALA A 677 -2.89 -34.05 -17.04
CA ALA A 677 -2.51 -33.39 -15.80
C ALA A 677 -3.29 -32.09 -15.57
N VAL A 678 -3.81 -31.93 -14.35
CA VAL A 678 -4.47 -30.70 -13.93
C VAL A 678 -3.40 -29.64 -13.65
N HIS A 679 -3.36 -28.60 -14.48
CA HIS A 679 -2.37 -27.53 -14.38
C HIS A 679 -2.81 -26.37 -13.49
N THR A 680 -4.12 -26.19 -13.31
CA THR A 680 -4.68 -25.11 -12.48
C THR A 680 -5.84 -25.64 -11.66
N VAL A 681 -5.83 -25.33 -10.37
CA VAL A 681 -6.96 -25.48 -9.45
C VAL A 681 -7.03 -24.18 -8.68
N GLN A 682 -8.04 -23.36 -8.95
CA GLN A 682 -8.12 -22.01 -8.39
C GLN A 682 -9.54 -21.68 -7.92
N ARG A 683 -9.66 -21.21 -6.67
CA ARG A 683 -10.91 -20.62 -6.18
C ARG A 683 -11.18 -19.27 -6.84
N SER A 684 -12.46 -18.94 -7.05
CA SER A 684 -12.85 -17.64 -7.55
C SER A 684 -12.48 -16.55 -6.51
N PRO A 685 -11.89 -15.41 -6.92
CA PRO A 685 -11.67 -14.26 -6.03
C PRO A 685 -12.97 -13.64 -5.50
N PHE A 686 -14.11 -13.97 -6.12
CA PHE A 686 -15.42 -13.39 -5.83
C PHE A 686 -16.34 -14.34 -5.07
N TYR A 687 -16.23 -15.65 -5.34
CA TYR A 687 -17.07 -16.68 -4.74
C TYR A 687 -16.22 -17.71 -4.00
N ASN A 688 -16.37 -17.79 -2.68
CA ASN A 688 -15.57 -18.67 -1.83
C ASN A 688 -15.82 -20.16 -2.09
N ASP A 689 -16.96 -20.48 -2.69
CA ASP A 689 -17.45 -21.83 -2.97
C ASP A 689 -17.28 -22.25 -4.43
N ILE A 690 -16.74 -21.40 -5.33
CA ILE A 690 -16.54 -21.76 -6.75
C ILE A 690 -15.08 -22.02 -7.05
N ILE A 691 -14.80 -23.12 -7.75
CA ILE A 691 -13.44 -23.58 -8.09
C ILE A 691 -13.35 -23.82 -9.59
N LEU A 692 -12.30 -23.29 -10.21
CA LEU A 692 -11.92 -23.54 -11.60
C LEU A 692 -10.82 -24.60 -11.65
N THR A 693 -10.99 -25.61 -12.49
CA THR A 693 -9.96 -26.59 -12.82
C THR A 693 -9.70 -26.60 -14.31
N ILE A 694 -8.42 -26.61 -14.67
CA ILE A 694 -7.97 -26.63 -16.06
C ILE A 694 -6.90 -27.72 -16.17
N GLY A 695 -7.09 -28.63 -17.12
CA GLY A 695 -6.19 -29.74 -17.35
C GLY A 695 -6.52 -30.43 -18.67
N GLY A 696 -5.50 -31.02 -19.29
CA GLY A 696 -5.67 -31.71 -20.57
C GLY A 696 -6.27 -30.80 -21.65
N TRP A 697 -7.45 -31.15 -22.16
CA TRP A 697 -8.11 -30.45 -23.27
C TRP A 697 -9.42 -29.78 -22.87
N ASN A 698 -9.75 -29.71 -21.58
CA ASN A 698 -11.03 -29.14 -21.13
C ASN A 698 -10.90 -28.33 -19.84
N VAL A 699 -11.97 -27.62 -19.53
CA VAL A 699 -12.13 -26.76 -18.37
C VAL A 699 -13.33 -27.24 -17.58
N ALA A 700 -13.23 -27.21 -16.26
CA ALA A 700 -14.38 -27.48 -15.41
C ALA A 700 -14.51 -26.46 -14.28
N ILE A 701 -15.75 -26.13 -13.94
CA ILE A 701 -16.10 -25.28 -12.80
C ILE A 701 -16.87 -26.11 -11.80
N TRP A 702 -16.48 -26.01 -10.54
CA TRP A 702 -17.01 -26.79 -9.42
C TRP A 702 -17.59 -25.88 -8.37
N LYS A 703 -18.53 -26.42 -7.59
CA LYS A 703 -19.08 -25.76 -6.41
C LYS A 703 -18.82 -26.59 -5.16
N GLU A 704 -18.36 -25.94 -4.10
CA GLU A 704 -18.12 -26.57 -2.81
C GLU A 704 -19.44 -27.15 -2.26
N ASN A 705 -19.37 -28.37 -1.73
CA ASN A 705 -20.52 -29.15 -1.21
C ASN A 705 -21.51 -29.69 -2.26
N VAL A 706 -21.27 -29.49 -3.57
CA VAL A 706 -22.04 -30.14 -4.63
C VAL A 706 -21.34 -31.43 -5.03
N MET A 707 -22.01 -32.56 -4.83
CA MET A 707 -21.46 -33.91 -5.00
C MET A 707 -22.02 -34.63 -6.23
N SER A 708 -22.70 -33.90 -7.12
CA SER A 708 -23.33 -34.47 -8.31
C SER A 708 -22.46 -34.33 -9.57
N GLY A 709 -21.34 -33.59 -9.48
CA GLY A 709 -20.38 -33.37 -10.57
C GLY A 709 -19.98 -31.89 -10.73
N PRO A 710 -19.24 -31.53 -11.79
CA PRO A 710 -18.91 -30.14 -12.12
C PRO A 710 -20.15 -29.37 -12.60
N LEU A 711 -20.24 -28.08 -12.27
CA LEU A 711 -21.30 -27.18 -12.73
C LEU A 711 -21.22 -26.91 -14.24
N LEU A 712 -19.99 -26.71 -14.71
CA LEU A 712 -19.69 -26.51 -16.12
C LEU A 712 -18.53 -27.42 -16.46
N GLN A 713 -18.66 -28.14 -17.58
CA GLN A 713 -17.57 -28.87 -18.21
C GLN A 713 -17.54 -28.44 -19.67
N SER A 714 -16.42 -27.86 -20.11
CA SER A 714 -16.25 -27.45 -21.51
C SER A 714 -16.10 -28.67 -22.42
N CYS A 715 -16.40 -28.47 -23.70
CA CYS A 715 -15.98 -29.40 -24.74
C CYS A 715 -14.45 -29.45 -24.87
N CYS A 716 -13.94 -30.45 -25.60
CA CYS A 716 -12.51 -30.55 -25.90
C CYS A 716 -12.07 -29.38 -26.77
N ALA A 717 -11.07 -28.65 -26.29
CA ALA A 717 -10.39 -27.58 -26.98
C ALA A 717 -9.63 -28.10 -28.22
N PRO A 718 -9.25 -27.22 -29.17
CA PRO A 718 -8.46 -27.61 -30.34
C PRO A 718 -7.01 -27.99 -30.00
N LYS A 719 -6.52 -27.57 -28.82
CA LYS A 719 -5.16 -27.75 -28.32
C LYS A 719 -5.19 -27.88 -26.80
N ARG A 720 -4.16 -28.48 -26.21
CA ARG A 720 -4.08 -28.68 -24.76
C ARG A 720 -3.99 -27.36 -24.01
N TYR A 721 -4.68 -27.29 -22.87
CA TYR A 721 -4.59 -26.21 -21.92
C TYR A 721 -3.46 -26.46 -20.93
N THR A 722 -2.67 -25.42 -20.69
CA THR A 722 -1.40 -25.52 -19.95
C THR A 722 -1.39 -24.67 -18.69
N SER A 723 -2.19 -23.61 -18.66
CA SER A 723 -2.35 -22.74 -17.49
C SER A 723 -3.67 -21.99 -17.57
N GLY A 724 -4.17 -21.50 -16.44
CA GLY A 724 -5.21 -20.48 -16.47
C GLY A 724 -5.38 -19.77 -15.13
N HIS A 725 -6.21 -18.74 -15.14
CA HIS A 725 -6.45 -17.92 -13.98
C HIS A 725 -7.77 -17.16 -14.08
N TRP A 726 -8.47 -17.00 -12.96
CA TRP A 726 -9.63 -16.10 -12.86
C TRP A 726 -9.27 -14.65 -13.13
N SER A 727 -10.19 -13.86 -13.69
CA SER A 727 -10.08 -12.40 -13.64
C SER A 727 -10.11 -11.94 -12.18
N LEU A 728 -9.36 -10.87 -11.89
CA LEU A 728 -9.33 -10.26 -10.56
C LEU A 728 -10.40 -9.18 -10.38
N THR A 729 -11.07 -8.76 -11.45
CA THR A 729 -12.06 -7.66 -11.41
C THR A 729 -13.42 -8.00 -12.00
N ARG A 730 -13.51 -8.98 -12.91
CA ARG A 730 -14.79 -9.44 -13.47
C ARG A 730 -15.12 -10.87 -12.99
N PRO A 731 -16.23 -11.09 -12.26
CA PRO A 731 -16.58 -12.40 -11.70
C PRO A 731 -16.86 -13.51 -12.71
N GLY A 732 -17.29 -13.17 -13.93
CA GLY A 732 -17.64 -14.13 -14.98
C GLY A 732 -16.50 -14.48 -15.92
N VAL A 733 -15.31 -13.88 -15.75
CA VAL A 733 -14.23 -13.94 -16.73
C VAL A 733 -13.03 -14.73 -16.22
N PHE A 734 -12.45 -15.59 -17.07
CA PHE A 734 -11.19 -16.28 -16.79
C PHE A 734 -10.35 -16.43 -18.07
N TYR A 735 -9.03 -16.53 -17.88
CA TYR A 735 -8.03 -16.59 -18.93
C TYR A 735 -7.35 -17.96 -18.93
N ILE A 736 -7.11 -18.51 -20.11
CA ILE A 736 -6.51 -19.84 -20.27
C ILE A 736 -5.42 -19.80 -21.34
N GLY A 737 -4.25 -20.35 -21.03
CA GLY A 737 -3.14 -20.52 -21.95
C GLY A 737 -3.16 -21.89 -22.62
N ARG A 738 -2.80 -21.90 -23.90
CA ARG A 738 -2.69 -23.12 -24.72
C ARG A 738 -1.24 -23.48 -25.05
N GLU A 739 -1.05 -24.73 -25.46
CA GLU A 739 0.25 -25.25 -25.93
C GLU A 739 0.74 -24.62 -27.24
N ASP A 740 -0.13 -23.96 -28.02
CA ASP A 740 0.18 -23.32 -29.31
C ASP A 740 0.38 -21.80 -29.21
N GLY A 741 0.44 -21.25 -27.99
CA GLY A 741 0.72 -19.83 -27.75
C GLY A 741 -0.48 -18.90 -27.83
N TYR A 742 -1.69 -19.48 -27.86
CA TYR A 742 -2.93 -18.74 -27.77
C TYR A 742 -3.43 -18.61 -26.35
N VAL A 743 -4.08 -17.49 -26.06
CA VAL A 743 -4.90 -17.29 -24.87
C VAL A 743 -6.37 -17.29 -25.25
N ASP A 744 -7.12 -18.16 -24.57
CA ASP A 744 -8.57 -18.20 -24.62
C ASP A 744 -9.13 -17.44 -23.41
N ILE A 745 -9.99 -16.47 -23.69
CA ILE A 745 -10.70 -15.64 -22.71
C ILE A 745 -12.14 -16.08 -22.71
N TRP A 746 -12.61 -16.54 -21.55
CA TRP A 746 -13.98 -16.98 -21.34
C TRP A 746 -14.75 -15.89 -20.61
N ASP A 747 -15.97 -15.60 -21.08
CA ASP A 747 -16.95 -14.78 -20.36
C ASP A 747 -18.25 -15.60 -20.24
N LEU A 748 -18.53 -16.06 -19.01
CA LEU A 748 -19.67 -16.94 -18.73
C LEU A 748 -21.04 -16.31 -19.03
N LEU A 749 -21.12 -14.97 -19.09
CA LEU A 749 -22.36 -14.28 -19.43
C LEU A 749 -22.53 -14.08 -20.93
N GLU A 750 -21.46 -14.17 -21.71
CA GLU A 750 -21.51 -14.07 -23.17
C GLU A 750 -21.65 -15.45 -23.82
N LYS A 751 -20.70 -16.36 -23.53
CA LYS A 751 -20.65 -17.72 -24.09
C LYS A 751 -20.15 -18.73 -23.06
N THR A 752 -20.88 -19.83 -22.92
CA THR A 752 -20.53 -20.93 -22.01
C THR A 752 -20.02 -22.19 -22.70
N HIS A 753 -20.20 -22.31 -24.02
CA HIS A 753 -19.84 -23.51 -24.79
C HIS A 753 -18.52 -23.37 -25.56
N GLU A 754 -18.03 -22.14 -25.72
CA GLU A 754 -16.78 -21.79 -26.41
C GLU A 754 -16.20 -20.51 -25.78
N PRO A 755 -14.89 -20.26 -25.91
CA PRO A 755 -14.29 -19.01 -25.44
C PRO A 755 -14.90 -17.79 -26.16
N ALA A 756 -15.05 -16.68 -25.44
CA ALA A 756 -15.54 -15.43 -26.00
C ALA A 756 -14.51 -14.82 -26.96
N LEU A 757 -13.23 -14.89 -26.61
CA LEU A 757 -12.12 -14.44 -27.44
C LEU A 757 -10.95 -15.41 -27.39
N SER A 758 -10.32 -15.68 -28.53
CA SER A 758 -9.05 -16.38 -28.62
C SER A 758 -8.03 -15.51 -29.35
N GLN A 759 -6.88 -15.25 -28.71
CA GLN A 759 -5.83 -14.39 -29.25
C GLN A 759 -4.48 -15.11 -29.27
N ASN A 760 -3.77 -15.03 -30.38
CA ASN A 760 -2.38 -15.49 -30.45
C ASN A 760 -1.45 -14.44 -29.83
N ILE A 761 -0.55 -14.89 -28.96
CA ILE A 761 0.40 -14.02 -28.26
C ILE A 761 1.82 -14.45 -28.61
N CYS A 762 2.07 -15.75 -28.61
CA CYS A 762 3.37 -16.31 -28.94
C CYS A 762 3.24 -17.53 -29.87
N ILE A 763 4.39 -18.02 -30.33
CA ILE A 763 4.49 -19.20 -31.21
C ILE A 763 4.74 -20.50 -30.44
N THR A 764 4.88 -20.43 -29.12
CA THR A 764 5.25 -21.57 -28.26
C THR A 764 4.24 -21.82 -27.17
N MET A 765 4.39 -22.91 -26.44
CA MET A 765 3.55 -23.22 -25.30
C MET A 765 3.61 -22.13 -24.22
N ILE A 766 2.44 -21.67 -23.79
CA ILE A 766 2.32 -20.81 -22.61
C ILE A 766 2.54 -21.68 -21.38
N THR A 767 3.50 -21.34 -20.54
CA THR A 767 3.81 -22.10 -19.32
C THR A 767 3.03 -21.59 -18.11
N TYR A 768 2.78 -20.28 -18.04
CA TYR A 768 2.12 -19.68 -16.87
C TYR A 768 1.38 -18.38 -17.23
N ILE A 769 0.25 -18.15 -16.57
CA ILE A 769 -0.55 -16.92 -16.72
C ILE A 769 -0.83 -16.33 -15.33
N LYS A 770 -0.62 -15.01 -15.18
CA LYS A 770 -0.92 -14.30 -13.94
C LYS A 770 -1.45 -12.88 -14.21
N PRO A 771 -2.76 -12.62 -14.03
CA PRO A 771 -3.31 -11.27 -14.08
C PRO A 771 -2.92 -10.47 -12.82
N TRP A 772 -2.93 -9.16 -12.97
CA TRP A 772 -2.56 -8.20 -11.94
C TRP A 772 -3.26 -6.85 -12.12
N THR A 773 -3.72 -6.31 -11.00
CA THR A 773 -4.44 -5.03 -10.96
C THR A 773 -3.46 -3.92 -10.58
N PHE A 774 -3.03 -3.13 -11.55
CA PHE A 774 -2.15 -1.97 -11.32
C PHE A 774 -2.95 -0.79 -10.73
N SER A 775 -4.12 -0.51 -11.30
CA SER A 775 -5.02 0.57 -10.93
C SER A 775 -6.48 0.16 -11.20
N SER A 776 -7.44 0.95 -10.74
CA SER A 776 -8.86 0.75 -11.07
C SER A 776 -9.14 0.86 -12.57
N LYS A 777 -8.28 1.57 -13.32
CA LYS A 777 -8.41 1.77 -14.78
C LYS A 777 -7.50 0.89 -15.62
N GLN A 778 -6.42 0.35 -15.05
CA GLN A 778 -5.37 -0.34 -15.79
C GLN A 778 -5.02 -1.67 -15.13
N GLN A 779 -5.04 -2.72 -15.94
CA GLN A 779 -4.77 -4.07 -15.50
C GLN A 779 -3.85 -4.75 -16.49
N PHE A 780 -2.99 -5.62 -15.98
CA PHE A 780 -2.03 -6.35 -16.80
C PHE A 780 -2.23 -7.85 -16.62
N ILE A 781 -1.82 -8.60 -17.62
CA ILE A 781 -1.69 -10.04 -17.57
C ILE A 781 -0.25 -10.41 -17.97
N ALA A 782 0.43 -11.11 -17.07
CA ALA A 782 1.72 -11.71 -17.35
C ALA A 782 1.51 -13.09 -17.96
N ILE A 783 2.20 -13.34 -19.07
CA ILE A 783 2.15 -14.58 -19.82
C ILE A 783 3.58 -15.03 -20.05
N ALA A 784 3.88 -16.22 -19.58
CA ALA A 784 5.20 -16.81 -19.70
C ALA A 784 5.24 -17.83 -20.83
N ASP A 785 6.33 -17.79 -21.58
CA ASP A 785 6.57 -18.68 -22.71
C ASP A 785 7.54 -19.81 -22.34
N TYR A 786 7.40 -20.91 -23.07
CA TYR A 786 8.34 -22.02 -23.02
C TYR A 786 9.77 -21.60 -23.40
N TYR A 787 9.95 -20.61 -24.30
CA TYR A 787 11.28 -20.12 -24.67
C TYR A 787 11.93 -19.14 -23.69
N GLY A 788 11.30 -18.86 -22.55
CA GLY A 788 11.90 -18.03 -21.51
C GLY A 788 11.60 -16.53 -21.63
N THR A 789 10.62 -16.15 -22.46
CA THR A 789 10.13 -14.79 -22.58
C THR A 789 8.89 -14.59 -21.71
N LEU A 790 8.83 -13.46 -21.02
CA LEU A 790 7.68 -13.02 -20.25
C LEU A 790 7.00 -11.86 -20.99
N HIS A 791 5.79 -12.09 -21.49
CA HIS A 791 4.95 -11.09 -22.13
C HIS A 791 4.01 -10.45 -21.11
N ILE A 792 4.03 -9.13 -21.01
CA ILE A 792 3.07 -8.35 -20.23
C ILE A 792 2.11 -7.69 -21.19
N LEU A 793 0.82 -8.04 -21.09
CA LEU A 793 -0.23 -7.42 -21.88
C LEU A 793 -1.19 -6.63 -21.00
N GLU A 794 -1.70 -5.54 -21.52
CA GLU A 794 -2.77 -4.74 -20.92
C GLU A 794 -4.12 -5.38 -21.23
N ILE A 795 -4.91 -5.57 -20.17
CA ILE A 795 -6.28 -6.08 -20.26
C ILE A 795 -7.20 -4.91 -20.65
N PRO A 796 -7.97 -5.02 -21.74
CA PRO A 796 -8.81 -3.93 -22.19
C PRO A 796 -9.95 -3.62 -21.22
N TRP A 797 -10.53 -2.44 -21.40
CA TRP A 797 -11.61 -1.93 -20.57
C TRP A 797 -12.83 -2.87 -20.50
N THR A 798 -13.17 -3.53 -21.61
CA THR A 798 -14.30 -4.47 -21.73
C THR A 798 -14.14 -5.72 -20.86
N LEU A 799 -12.90 -6.18 -20.65
CA LEU A 799 -12.58 -7.36 -19.84
C LEU A 799 -12.23 -7.03 -18.39
N SER A 800 -11.99 -5.75 -18.09
CA SER A 800 -11.61 -5.29 -16.74
C SER A 800 -12.76 -4.69 -15.95
N ARG A 801 -13.71 -3.98 -16.59
CA ARG A 801 -14.83 -3.32 -15.89
C ARG A 801 -16.04 -4.26 -15.76
N PRO A 802 -16.46 -4.62 -14.54
CA PRO A 802 -17.67 -5.43 -14.36
C PRO A 802 -18.93 -4.60 -14.64
N SER A 803 -19.98 -5.27 -15.11
CA SER A 803 -21.33 -4.70 -15.15
C SER A 803 -21.92 -4.60 -13.74
N THR A 804 -22.83 -3.65 -13.50
CA THR A 804 -23.37 -3.34 -12.15
C THR A 804 -24.01 -4.54 -11.45
N ASN A 805 -24.61 -5.46 -12.21
CA ASN A 805 -25.28 -6.65 -11.68
C ASN A 805 -24.57 -7.97 -12.07
N GLU A 806 -23.28 -7.90 -12.46
CA GLU A 806 -22.55 -9.07 -12.96
C GLU A 806 -22.46 -10.18 -11.93
N MET A 807 -22.10 -9.83 -10.70
CA MET A 807 -21.94 -10.77 -9.59
C MET A 807 -23.23 -11.54 -9.33
N SER A 808 -24.36 -10.83 -9.23
CA SER A 808 -25.67 -11.45 -9.00
C SER A 808 -26.07 -12.34 -10.18
N SER A 809 -25.77 -11.93 -11.41
CA SER A 809 -26.11 -12.67 -12.63
C SER A 809 -25.32 -13.97 -12.76
N VAL A 810 -24.01 -13.93 -12.49
CA VAL A 810 -23.14 -15.12 -12.49
C VAL A 810 -23.50 -16.07 -11.35
N ASN A 811 -23.82 -15.55 -10.16
CA ASN A 811 -24.31 -16.41 -9.08
C ASN A 811 -25.64 -17.09 -9.44
N HIS A 812 -26.58 -16.36 -10.05
CA HIS A 812 -27.83 -16.94 -10.53
C HIS A 812 -27.59 -18.05 -11.58
N TYR A 813 -26.61 -17.87 -12.46
CA TYR A 813 -26.18 -18.93 -13.39
C TYR A 813 -25.73 -20.18 -12.63
N PHE A 814 -24.84 -20.05 -11.65
CA PHE A 814 -24.38 -21.20 -10.87
C PHE A 814 -25.50 -21.89 -10.09
N GLU A 815 -26.42 -21.14 -9.47
CA GLU A 815 -27.58 -21.70 -8.77
C GLU A 815 -28.50 -22.48 -9.72
N ARG A 816 -28.67 -21.99 -10.96
CA ARG A 816 -29.44 -22.69 -11.99
C ARG A 816 -28.77 -24.00 -12.39
N GLU A 817 -27.45 -24.01 -12.58
CA GLU A 817 -26.72 -25.23 -12.93
C GLU A 817 -26.72 -26.26 -11.79
N VAL A 818 -26.68 -25.83 -10.53
CA VAL A 818 -26.87 -26.76 -9.38
C VAL A 818 -28.22 -27.48 -9.48
N LYS A 819 -29.31 -26.74 -9.69
CA LYS A 819 -30.66 -27.33 -9.86
C LYS A 819 -30.74 -28.24 -11.08
N HIS A 820 -30.02 -27.89 -12.15
CA HIS A 820 -29.94 -28.71 -13.35
C HIS A 820 -29.23 -30.04 -13.08
N LEU A 821 -28.11 -30.03 -12.34
CA LEU A 821 -27.41 -31.26 -11.93
C LEU A 821 -28.31 -32.14 -11.05
N ASP A 822 -29.00 -31.57 -10.06
CA ASP A 822 -29.95 -32.31 -9.21
C ASP A 822 -31.04 -32.99 -10.07
N TYR A 823 -31.59 -32.27 -11.05
CA TYR A 823 -32.56 -32.81 -11.99
C TYR A 823 -31.98 -33.94 -12.86
N VAL A 824 -30.74 -33.79 -13.36
CA VAL A 824 -30.07 -34.82 -14.17
C VAL A 824 -29.81 -36.08 -13.35
N GLU A 825 -29.40 -35.94 -12.09
CA GLU A 825 -29.19 -37.05 -11.17
C GLU A 825 -30.50 -37.80 -10.90
N GLN A 826 -31.57 -37.09 -10.55
CA GLN A 826 -32.90 -37.68 -10.40
C GLN A 826 -33.36 -38.38 -11.68
N ARG A 827 -33.12 -37.78 -12.85
CA ARG A 827 -33.50 -38.38 -14.13
C ARG A 827 -32.67 -39.62 -14.45
N LYS A 828 -31.41 -39.68 -14.01
CA LYS A 828 -30.55 -40.84 -14.17
C LYS A 828 -31.05 -42.02 -13.34
N ILE A 829 -31.43 -41.78 -12.09
CA ILE A 829 -32.04 -42.80 -11.22
C ILE A 829 -33.30 -43.36 -11.87
N ILE A 830 -34.20 -42.49 -12.35
CA ILE A 830 -35.43 -42.92 -13.05
C ILE A 830 -35.11 -43.77 -14.29
N ARG A 831 -34.12 -43.36 -15.10
CA ARG A 831 -33.73 -44.13 -16.30
C ARG A 831 -33.09 -45.47 -15.96
N GLU A 832 -32.35 -45.56 -14.86
CA GLU A 832 -31.79 -46.83 -14.37
C GLU A 832 -32.89 -47.77 -13.88
N GLU A 833 -33.90 -47.25 -13.19
CA GLU A 833 -35.11 -47.99 -12.83
C GLU A 833 -35.88 -48.47 -14.07
N GLU A 834 -36.17 -47.58 -15.03
CA GLU A 834 -36.82 -47.92 -16.31
C GLU A 834 -36.02 -48.99 -17.08
N LYS A 835 -34.68 -48.89 -17.09
CA LYS A 835 -33.80 -49.87 -17.72
C LYS A 835 -33.85 -51.22 -17.00
N ASN A 836 -33.79 -51.23 -15.68
CA ASN A 836 -33.89 -52.45 -14.87
C ASN A 836 -35.27 -53.11 -15.07
N GLU A 837 -36.35 -52.34 -15.10
CA GLU A 837 -37.69 -52.84 -15.41
C GLU A 837 -37.77 -53.44 -16.82
N MET A 838 -37.24 -52.76 -17.84
CA MET A 838 -37.17 -53.29 -19.20
C MET A 838 -36.30 -54.55 -19.31
N GLU A 839 -35.18 -54.63 -18.59
CA GLU A 839 -34.33 -55.83 -18.55
C GLU A 839 -35.06 -56.99 -17.87
N LEU A 840 -35.76 -56.73 -16.77
CA LEU A 840 -36.56 -57.73 -16.04
C LEU A 840 -37.79 -58.17 -16.87
N GLU A 841 -38.38 -57.27 -17.66
CA GLU A 841 -39.43 -57.62 -18.63
C GLU A 841 -38.86 -58.44 -19.81
N LYS A 842 -37.67 -58.11 -20.30
CA LYS A 842 -36.96 -58.90 -21.33
C LYS A 842 -36.57 -60.28 -20.81
N GLU A 843 -36.14 -60.41 -19.56
CA GLU A 843 -35.89 -61.70 -18.92
C GLU A 843 -37.18 -62.51 -18.75
N LYS A 844 -38.27 -61.88 -18.28
CA LYS A 844 -39.60 -62.52 -18.23
C LYS A 844 -40.06 -62.98 -19.63
N LYS A 845 -39.77 -62.21 -20.69
CA LYS A 845 -40.05 -62.62 -22.08
C LYS A 845 -39.15 -63.76 -22.54
N LYS A 846 -37.84 -63.74 -22.21
CA LYS A 846 -36.91 -64.86 -22.50
C LYS A 846 -37.31 -66.15 -21.79
N VAL A 847 -37.74 -66.08 -20.52
CA VAL A 847 -38.25 -67.23 -19.76
C VAL A 847 -39.57 -67.76 -20.33
N LYS A 848 -40.42 -66.90 -20.90
CA LYS A 848 -41.62 -67.34 -21.65
C LYS A 848 -41.31 -68.00 -23.00
N THR A 849 -40.08 -67.93 -23.51
CA THR A 849 -39.74 -68.39 -24.87
C THR A 849 -39.14 -69.80 -24.91
N TYR A 850 -39.29 -70.64 -23.86
CA TYR A 850 -38.92 -72.05 -23.98
C TYR A 850 -40.02 -73.01 -23.50
N GLN A 851 -40.41 -73.87 -24.45
CA GLN A 851 -41.40 -74.95 -24.45
C GLN A 851 -42.89 -74.57 -24.61
N LYS A 852 -43.25 -73.93 -25.74
CA LYS A 852 -44.52 -74.28 -26.40
C LYS A 852 -44.31 -75.58 -27.19
N SER A 853 -45.23 -76.54 -27.06
CA SER A 853 -45.15 -77.82 -27.78
C SER A 853 -45.34 -77.61 -29.30
N LYS A 854 -44.85 -78.54 -30.13
CA LYS A 854 -44.97 -78.46 -31.60
C LYS A 854 -46.42 -78.25 -32.08
N GLU A 855 -47.39 -78.84 -31.37
CA GLU A 855 -48.83 -78.68 -31.63
C GLU A 855 -49.35 -77.27 -31.32
N GLN A 856 -48.81 -76.60 -30.30
CA GLN A 856 -49.20 -75.22 -29.97
C GLN A 856 -48.67 -74.23 -31.01
N ILE A 857 -47.48 -74.48 -31.55
CA ILE A 857 -46.89 -73.65 -32.61
C ILE A 857 -47.67 -73.81 -33.92
N GLU A 858 -48.08 -75.04 -34.28
CA GLU A 858 -48.92 -75.29 -35.46
C GLU A 858 -50.33 -74.68 -35.31
N ALA A 859 -50.92 -74.72 -34.11
CA ALA A 859 -52.22 -74.09 -33.84
C ALA A 859 -52.16 -72.56 -33.92
N GLU A 860 -51.09 -71.94 -33.42
CA GLU A 860 -50.90 -70.48 -33.48
C GLU A 860 -50.63 -70.01 -34.91
N LEU A 861 -49.79 -70.72 -35.67
CA LEU A 861 -49.57 -70.45 -37.10
C LEU A 861 -50.85 -70.59 -37.93
N LYS A 862 -51.71 -71.56 -37.58
CA LYS A 862 -53.00 -71.75 -38.27
C LYS A 862 -53.98 -70.62 -37.93
N ALA A 863 -54.04 -70.20 -36.66
CA ALA A 863 -54.88 -69.07 -36.25
C ALA A 863 -54.40 -67.74 -36.85
N ASP A 864 -53.09 -67.50 -36.90
CA ASP A 864 -52.51 -66.32 -37.56
C ASP A 864 -52.76 -66.33 -39.07
N TYR A 865 -52.70 -67.50 -39.71
CA TYR A 865 -53.03 -67.65 -41.13
C TYR A 865 -54.52 -67.41 -41.40
N GLU A 866 -55.41 -67.88 -40.52
CA GLU A 866 -56.85 -67.59 -40.60
C GLU A 866 -57.14 -66.09 -40.40
N SER A 867 -56.47 -65.45 -39.44
CA SER A 867 -56.56 -63.99 -39.23
C SER A 867 -56.02 -63.19 -40.42
N TYR A 868 -54.91 -63.63 -41.02
CA TYR A 868 -54.37 -63.04 -42.25
C TYR A 868 -55.36 -63.16 -43.41
N LEU A 869 -56.00 -64.33 -43.59
CA LEU A 869 -57.01 -64.53 -44.62
C LEU A 869 -58.26 -63.66 -44.39
N GLU A 870 -58.69 -63.48 -43.14
CA GLU A 870 -59.78 -62.56 -42.80
C GLU A 870 -59.41 -61.11 -43.07
N LEU A 871 -58.18 -60.70 -42.72
CA LEU A 871 -57.67 -59.37 -42.98
C LEU A 871 -57.56 -59.12 -44.49
N GLU A 872 -56.97 -60.05 -45.24
CA GLU A 872 -56.87 -59.99 -46.70
C GLU A 872 -58.26 -59.89 -47.34
N LYS A 873 -59.22 -60.70 -46.89
CA LYS A 873 -60.61 -60.64 -47.37
C LYS A 873 -61.28 -59.31 -47.03
N SER A 874 -61.05 -58.78 -45.83
CA SER A 874 -61.58 -57.47 -45.42
C SER A 874 -60.99 -56.33 -46.26
N VAL A 875 -59.69 -56.38 -46.54
CA VAL A 875 -58.96 -55.41 -47.36
C VAL A 875 -59.42 -55.47 -48.82
N LEU A 876 -59.60 -56.68 -49.37
CA LEU A 876 -60.11 -56.88 -50.74
C LEU A 876 -61.57 -56.44 -50.91
N ILE A 877 -62.41 -56.57 -49.86
CA ILE A 877 -63.76 -55.99 -49.82
C ILE A 877 -63.68 -54.46 -49.76
N HIS A 878 -62.80 -53.90 -48.93
CA HIS A 878 -62.64 -52.45 -48.78
C HIS A 878 -62.11 -51.78 -50.07
N LEU A 879 -61.25 -52.48 -50.81
CA LEU A 879 -60.71 -52.06 -52.11
C LEU A 879 -61.71 -52.29 -53.27
N GLY A 880 -62.90 -52.86 -53.01
CA GLY A 880 -63.95 -53.07 -54.01
C GLY A 880 -63.66 -54.17 -55.03
N LEU A 881 -62.63 -54.99 -54.79
CA LEU A 881 -62.18 -56.06 -55.69
C LEU A 881 -62.99 -57.36 -55.50
N ILE A 882 -63.72 -57.49 -54.38
CA ILE A 882 -64.63 -58.60 -54.07
C ILE A 882 -66.01 -58.06 -53.67
N LYS A 883 -67.09 -58.53 -54.32
CA LYS A 883 -68.48 -58.18 -53.98
C LYS A 883 -69.03 -59.16 -52.94
N LEU A 884 -69.62 -58.63 -51.85
CA LEU A 884 -70.30 -59.40 -50.81
C LEU A 884 -71.47 -60.19 -51.41
N SER A 885 -71.41 -61.52 -51.33
CA SER A 885 -72.53 -62.41 -51.61
C SER A 885 -73.34 -62.59 -50.34
N GLU A 886 -74.54 -61.99 -50.27
CA GLU A 886 -75.52 -62.23 -49.20
C GLU A 886 -75.98 -63.71 -49.20
N LYS A 887 -75.50 -64.49 -48.23
CA LYS A 887 -76.23 -65.66 -47.70
C LYS A 887 -75.92 -65.83 -46.22
N MET A 888 -76.81 -65.33 -45.35
CA MET A 888 -76.98 -65.85 -44.00
C MET A 888 -78.14 -66.84 -44.00
N SER A 889 -77.87 -68.10 -43.69
CA SER A 889 -78.89 -69.03 -43.19
C SER A 889 -79.01 -68.86 -41.67
N TYR A 890 -80.22 -68.53 -41.22
CA TYR A 890 -80.69 -68.73 -39.85
C TYR A 890 -80.61 -70.21 -39.44
N ILE A 891 -80.53 -70.48 -38.12
CA ILE A 891 -80.42 -71.75 -37.34
C ILE A 891 -79.02 -71.80 -36.67
N ASP A 892 -78.81 -71.70 -35.35
CA ASP A 892 -79.65 -71.84 -34.16
C ASP A 892 -79.10 -70.96 -33.00
N LEU A 893 -79.96 -70.76 -31.99
CA LEU A 893 -79.76 -70.08 -30.70
C LEU A 893 -78.58 -70.57 -29.86
#